data_AF-A0A496W4F2-F1
#
_entry.id   AF-A0A496W4F2-F1
#
_cell.length_a   1.000
_cell.length_b   1.000
_cell.length_c   1.000
_cell.angle_alpha   90.00
_cell.angle_beta   90.00
_cell.angle_gamma   90.00
#
_symmetry.space_group_name_H-M   'P 1'
#
loop_
_entity.id
_entity.type
_entity.pdbx_description
1 polymer ?
#
loop_
_entity_poly.entity_id
_entity_poly.type
_entity_poly.pdbx_seq_one_letter_code
_entity_poly.pdbx_strand_id
1 'polypeptide(L)'
;MKEKLILGIHLIGHDLSISLLNNEGKIIFIAEEEKYSGIKGGSFIFSPKLIRNIFAEFNTPLKKVRFIAVVGEPDKWPPKAYNNLSYNPSSRFYHKSLWENELLAIFPNVEKLYRINHHLAHAACAFYSSKYEDSCVITMDAYGDNETASICHAQKNQLKKVFSVPFYHSHVYLYEAFAIWLGLRGREKAGKLMGLSSYGQPKYLALIQSLFDDNTPFFLSDAFSKQIAKAENWTNIIEKYIGRRNTNSSEFNQYHQDIASSIQNHFENITLELFQKGRALVPSRNICCAGGGFYNSVSNGKLIKSNLFDKYYFHPIAGDSGLSLGAAQLVSSELGFKRSTLSNICYGSKIDSSQLKQHQMSYNYNIVEYSDYDSLISNIASKISNGYIIGWCQSNMEIGPRALGNRSILADPRDKNNIKKLNRIKKREQWRPFASSVLYEDSNLYFDINSEYPYMNIVATVLEPNLIPASCHIDGTARIQTVKYEENGLFYNLISAFKGKTGIGVLLNTSLNIQGKPIARSLNDCLQFFETGQVDIMVIDNFIITNNTKTGTKENIENKILSSELTNNFDSKFNLLILSPDKNISSELSNLKDLANEVKIIESELSIGLLDNDDSLSNSFLFPINEQLVVLLPWYKEVFVEMMPLLMKELNHILNKYPNCLLIDIEGKIFSFYSNKKDFQFTNRNMTEVEEHYLRIIQL
;
A
#
# COMPACT_ATOMS: atom_id res chain seq x y z
N MET A 1 -16.04 -13.49 -33.36
CA MET A 1 -17.05 -13.13 -32.34
C MET A 1 -16.85 -11.67 -31.94
N LYS A 2 -17.90 -10.92 -31.57
CA LYS A 2 -17.71 -9.57 -31.01
C LYS A 2 -16.93 -9.69 -29.69
N GLU A 3 -15.97 -8.80 -29.47
CA GLU A 3 -15.22 -8.71 -28.20
C GLU A 3 -16.20 -8.59 -27.02
N LYS A 4 -16.10 -9.50 -26.06
CA LYS A 4 -16.86 -9.47 -24.80
C LYS A 4 -15.90 -9.22 -23.65
N LEU A 5 -16.23 -8.27 -22.78
CA LEU A 5 -15.40 -7.93 -21.63
C LEU A 5 -16.03 -8.42 -20.31
N ILE A 6 -15.16 -8.93 -19.44
CA ILE A 6 -15.46 -9.37 -18.08
C ILE A 6 -14.75 -8.42 -17.12
N LEU A 7 -15.52 -7.72 -16.30
CA LEU A 7 -15.02 -6.89 -15.22
C LEU A 7 -15.03 -7.68 -13.92
N GLY A 8 -13.87 -7.84 -13.29
CA GLY A 8 -13.76 -8.28 -11.90
C GLY A 8 -13.64 -7.08 -10.99
N ILE A 9 -14.31 -7.12 -9.84
CA ILE A 9 -14.31 -6.00 -8.89
C ILE A 9 -14.31 -6.49 -7.43
N HIS A 10 -13.35 -5.96 -6.68
CA HIS A 10 -13.33 -5.97 -5.23
C HIS A 10 -13.71 -4.57 -4.74
N LEU A 11 -14.95 -4.42 -4.27
CA LEU A 11 -15.62 -3.11 -4.14
C LEU A 11 -15.54 -2.49 -2.74
N ILE A 12 -15.57 -3.31 -1.70
CA ILE A 12 -15.76 -2.89 -0.30
C ILE A 12 -14.70 -3.55 0.56
N GLY A 13 -14.11 -2.82 1.50
CA GLY A 13 -13.07 -3.34 2.38
C GLY A 13 -11.76 -2.57 2.25
N HIS A 14 -10.67 -3.29 2.06
CA HIS A 14 -9.33 -2.74 1.83
C HIS A 14 -8.71 -3.36 0.58
N ASP A 15 -7.62 -2.78 0.09
CA ASP A 15 -6.91 -3.25 -1.11
C ASP A 15 -7.86 -3.46 -2.30
N LEU A 16 -8.76 -2.49 -2.47
CA LEU A 16 -9.78 -2.49 -3.50
C LEU A 16 -9.14 -2.53 -4.88
N SER A 17 -9.76 -3.26 -5.81
CA SER A 17 -9.20 -3.45 -7.15
C SER A 17 -10.28 -3.71 -8.20
N ILE A 18 -9.96 -3.36 -9.44
CA ILE A 18 -10.72 -3.78 -10.62
C ILE A 18 -9.78 -4.39 -11.66
N SER A 19 -10.25 -5.45 -12.32
CA SER A 19 -9.52 -6.14 -13.37
C SER A 19 -10.43 -6.33 -14.58
N LEU A 20 -9.90 -6.12 -15.78
CA LEU A 20 -10.69 -6.25 -17.01
C LEU A 20 -10.05 -7.25 -17.96
N LEU A 21 -10.83 -8.23 -18.39
CA LEU A 21 -10.39 -9.27 -19.32
C LEU A 21 -11.31 -9.31 -20.54
N ASN A 22 -10.78 -9.75 -21.67
CA ASN A 22 -11.58 -10.08 -22.84
C ASN A 22 -11.82 -11.59 -22.96
N ASN A 23 -12.72 -11.97 -23.87
CA ASN A 23 -13.07 -13.37 -24.16
C ASN A 23 -11.95 -14.19 -24.82
N GLU A 24 -10.81 -13.58 -25.15
CA GLU A 24 -9.60 -14.26 -25.64
C GLU A 24 -8.59 -14.51 -24.53
N GLY A 25 -8.95 -14.24 -23.28
CA GLY A 25 -8.08 -14.44 -22.13
C GLY A 25 -7.03 -13.34 -21.95
N LYS A 26 -7.10 -12.25 -22.73
CA LYS A 26 -6.20 -11.10 -22.56
C LYS A 26 -6.65 -10.26 -21.37
N ILE A 27 -5.74 -10.05 -20.42
CA ILE A 27 -5.88 -9.05 -19.36
C ILE A 27 -5.63 -7.69 -20.00
N ILE A 28 -6.63 -6.80 -19.95
CA ILE A 28 -6.55 -5.44 -20.48
C ILE A 28 -5.86 -4.52 -19.47
N PHE A 29 -6.34 -4.55 -18.23
CA PHE A 29 -5.72 -3.86 -17.11
C PHE A 29 -6.08 -4.50 -15.78
N ILE A 30 -5.26 -4.17 -14.77
CA ILE A 30 -5.53 -4.42 -13.36
C ILE A 30 -5.20 -3.11 -12.63
N ALA A 31 -6.18 -2.58 -11.90
CA ALA A 31 -6.10 -1.28 -11.24
C ALA A 31 -6.38 -1.45 -9.74
N GLU A 32 -5.39 -1.11 -8.92
CA GLU A 32 -5.49 -1.09 -7.46
C GLU A 32 -5.86 0.32 -7.02
N GLU A 33 -6.97 0.44 -6.28
CA GLU A 33 -7.60 1.71 -5.95
C GLU A 33 -6.61 2.71 -5.33
N GLU A 34 -5.74 2.23 -4.43
CA GLU A 34 -4.77 3.08 -3.74
C GLU A 34 -3.90 3.87 -4.71
N LYS A 35 -3.50 3.28 -5.84
CA LYS A 35 -2.63 3.92 -6.84
C LYS A 35 -3.33 5.08 -7.54
N TYR A 36 -4.66 5.05 -7.62
CA TYR A 36 -5.47 6.09 -8.27
C TYR A 36 -6.02 7.12 -7.28
N SER A 37 -6.36 6.71 -6.06
CA SER A 37 -6.83 7.61 -5.00
C SER A 37 -5.69 8.33 -4.28
N GLY A 38 -4.49 7.76 -4.31
CA GLY A 38 -3.35 8.22 -3.51
C GLY A 38 -3.46 7.87 -2.02
N ILE A 39 -4.47 7.08 -1.63
CA ILE A 39 -4.75 6.65 -0.25
C ILE A 39 -4.23 5.23 -0.08
N LYS A 40 -3.16 5.07 0.70
CA LYS A 40 -2.51 3.76 0.92
C LYS A 40 -3.43 2.75 1.62
N GLY A 41 -3.54 1.55 1.07
CA GLY A 41 -4.49 0.50 1.49
C GLY A 41 -5.90 0.68 0.94
N GLY A 42 -6.10 1.72 0.11
CA GLY A 42 -7.36 2.07 -0.52
C GLY A 42 -8.34 2.80 0.39
N SER A 43 -9.33 3.44 -0.23
CA SER A 43 -10.55 3.84 0.45
C SER A 43 -11.39 2.62 0.88
N PHE A 44 -12.41 2.83 1.72
CA PHE A 44 -13.28 1.71 2.14
C PHE A 44 -14.20 1.21 1.02
N ILE A 45 -14.50 2.07 0.03
CA ILE A 45 -15.38 1.73 -1.09
C ILE A 45 -14.85 2.30 -2.41
N PHE A 46 -14.90 1.49 -3.46
CA PHE A 46 -14.44 1.91 -4.78
C PHE A 46 -15.42 2.92 -5.38
N SER A 47 -15.00 4.19 -5.49
CA SER A 47 -15.87 5.25 -6.01
C SER A 47 -16.31 5.01 -7.47
N PRO A 48 -17.60 5.16 -7.80
CA PRO A 48 -18.08 5.15 -9.18
C PRO A 48 -17.37 6.12 -10.12
N LYS A 49 -16.94 7.29 -9.61
CA LYS A 49 -16.17 8.27 -10.38
C LYS A 49 -14.80 7.72 -10.75
N LEU A 50 -14.13 7.08 -9.79
CA LEU A 50 -12.82 6.48 -9.98
C LEU A 50 -12.86 5.32 -10.98
N ILE A 51 -13.88 4.46 -10.91
CA ILE A 51 -14.10 3.40 -11.90
C ILE A 51 -14.19 3.99 -13.31
N ARG A 52 -14.98 5.04 -13.52
CA ARG A 52 -15.10 5.71 -14.84
C ARG A 52 -13.77 6.29 -15.31
N ASN A 53 -13.03 6.94 -14.41
CA ASN A 53 -11.72 7.51 -14.73
C ASN A 53 -10.71 6.44 -15.16
N ILE A 54 -10.69 5.29 -14.48
CA ILE A 54 -9.81 4.18 -14.84
C ILE A 54 -10.16 3.65 -16.25
N PHE A 55 -11.44 3.43 -16.55
CA PHE A 55 -11.87 2.99 -17.88
C PHE A 55 -11.51 4.01 -18.98
N ALA A 56 -11.61 5.31 -18.68
CA ALA A 56 -11.20 6.38 -19.59
C ALA A 56 -9.68 6.35 -19.84
N GLU A 57 -8.87 6.18 -18.79
CA GLU A 57 -7.42 6.09 -18.88
C GLU A 57 -6.95 4.93 -19.78
N PHE A 58 -7.63 3.77 -19.69
CA PHE A 58 -7.37 2.62 -20.55
C PHE A 58 -8.13 2.65 -21.88
N ASN A 59 -8.73 3.78 -22.28
CA ASN A 59 -9.48 3.95 -23.52
C ASN A 59 -10.52 2.85 -23.78
N THR A 60 -11.17 2.37 -22.71
CA THR A 60 -12.08 1.24 -22.78
C THR A 60 -13.53 1.69 -22.56
N PRO A 61 -14.43 1.53 -23.56
CA PRO A 61 -15.83 1.94 -23.38
C PRO A 61 -16.57 1.07 -22.37
N LEU A 62 -17.19 1.70 -21.36
CA LEU A 62 -18.01 1.03 -20.34
C LEU A 62 -19.08 0.11 -20.95
N LYS A 63 -19.67 0.52 -22.08
CA LYS A 63 -20.69 -0.24 -22.82
C LYS A 63 -20.22 -1.59 -23.41
N LYS A 64 -18.92 -1.88 -23.42
CA LYS A 64 -18.37 -3.17 -23.86
C LYS A 64 -18.36 -4.23 -22.76
N VAL A 65 -18.51 -3.84 -21.49
CA VAL A 65 -18.60 -4.78 -20.37
C VAL A 65 -19.90 -5.56 -20.48
N ARG A 66 -19.77 -6.89 -20.56
CA ARG A 66 -20.89 -7.84 -20.66
C ARG A 66 -21.07 -8.65 -19.40
N PHE A 67 -20.01 -8.87 -18.64
CA PHE A 67 -20.06 -9.65 -17.42
C PHE A 67 -19.36 -8.90 -16.29
N ILE A 68 -19.96 -8.95 -15.10
CA ILE A 68 -19.36 -8.40 -13.88
C ILE A 68 -19.19 -9.55 -12.88
N ALA A 69 -18.01 -9.70 -12.31
CA ALA A 69 -17.67 -10.64 -11.26
C ALA A 69 -17.33 -9.86 -9.99
N VAL A 70 -18.27 -9.83 -9.03
CA VAL A 70 -18.08 -9.13 -7.75
C VAL A 70 -17.62 -10.11 -6.69
N VAL A 71 -16.61 -9.72 -5.93
CA VAL A 71 -16.05 -10.54 -4.85
C VAL A 71 -16.88 -10.37 -3.56
N GLY A 72 -17.08 -11.47 -2.86
CA GLY A 72 -17.69 -11.53 -1.54
C GLY A 72 -19.13 -12.06 -1.57
N GLU A 73 -19.48 -12.76 -0.50
CA GLU A 73 -20.85 -13.23 -0.23
C GLU A 73 -21.37 -12.49 1.01
N PRO A 74 -22.09 -11.35 0.86
CA PRO A 74 -22.51 -10.51 1.98
C PRO A 74 -23.30 -11.27 3.05
N ASP A 75 -24.04 -12.31 2.64
CA ASP A 75 -24.84 -13.17 3.52
C ASP A 75 -23.97 -14.05 4.44
N LYS A 76 -22.65 -14.13 4.20
CA LYS A 76 -21.64 -14.86 4.99
C LYS A 76 -20.67 -13.93 5.74
N TRP A 77 -20.90 -12.62 5.71
CA TRP A 77 -20.11 -11.67 6.50
C TRP A 77 -20.35 -11.87 8.01
N PRO A 78 -19.42 -11.48 8.88
CA PRO A 78 -19.53 -11.77 10.30
C PRO A 78 -20.85 -11.23 10.88
N PRO A 79 -21.52 -11.95 11.80
CA PRO A 79 -22.71 -11.44 12.46
C PRO A 79 -22.48 -10.09 13.14
N LYS A 80 -23.54 -9.29 13.31
CA LYS A 80 -23.51 -7.94 13.95
C LYS A 80 -22.71 -7.85 15.27
N ALA A 81 -22.51 -8.96 15.99
CA ALA A 81 -21.72 -9.02 17.23
C ALA A 81 -20.20 -8.80 17.03
N TYR A 82 -19.71 -8.74 15.78
CA TYR A 82 -18.31 -8.46 15.42
C TYR A 82 -18.06 -6.98 15.02
N ASN A 83 -19.08 -6.13 15.04
CA ASN A 83 -19.07 -4.79 14.43
C ASN A 83 -18.78 -3.61 15.39
N ASN A 84 -18.25 -3.78 16.60
CA ASN A 84 -17.93 -2.60 17.44
C ASN A 84 -16.70 -1.81 16.97
N LEU A 85 -16.09 -2.14 15.82
CA LEU A 85 -15.17 -1.26 15.09
C LEU A 85 -15.92 -0.09 14.43
N SER A 86 -16.64 0.77 15.15
CA SER A 86 -17.28 1.96 14.55
C SER A 86 -18.14 1.65 13.29
N TYR A 87 -18.59 0.39 13.12
CA TYR A 87 -19.07 -0.14 11.85
C TYR A 87 -20.57 -0.20 11.91
N ASN A 88 -21.22 0.85 11.42
CA ASN A 88 -22.66 0.93 11.45
C ASN A 88 -23.27 -0.02 10.40
N PRO A 89 -23.93 -1.14 10.79
CA PRO A 89 -24.59 -2.06 9.86
C PRO A 89 -25.83 -1.45 9.22
N SER A 90 -26.23 -0.24 9.63
CA SER A 90 -27.27 0.56 8.96
C SER A 90 -26.71 1.46 7.84
N SER A 91 -25.39 1.43 7.59
CA SER A 91 -24.85 2.11 6.41
C SER A 91 -25.37 1.42 5.14
N ARG A 92 -25.93 2.24 4.24
CA ARG A 92 -26.48 1.84 2.93
C ARG A 92 -25.58 0.87 2.15
N PHE A 93 -24.27 0.90 2.40
CA PHE A 93 -23.26 0.08 1.73
C PHE A 93 -23.35 -1.42 2.01
N TYR A 94 -23.98 -1.84 3.12
CA TYR A 94 -24.25 -3.26 3.38
C TYR A 94 -25.53 -3.77 2.69
N HIS A 95 -26.33 -2.88 2.09
CA HIS A 95 -27.47 -3.28 1.29
C HIS A 95 -26.99 -3.71 -0.10
N LYS A 96 -26.91 -5.04 -0.28
CA LYS A 96 -26.56 -5.73 -1.52
C LYS A 96 -27.15 -5.10 -2.79
N SER A 97 -28.42 -4.68 -2.72
CA SER A 97 -29.12 -4.08 -3.85
C SER A 97 -28.59 -2.72 -4.28
N LEU A 98 -28.01 -1.92 -3.37
CA LEU A 98 -27.62 -0.54 -3.68
C LEU A 98 -26.36 -0.50 -4.55
N TRP A 99 -25.32 -1.25 -4.19
CA TRP A 99 -24.08 -1.25 -4.99
C TRP A 99 -24.21 -2.02 -6.30
N GLU A 100 -25.03 -3.08 -6.37
CA GLU A 100 -25.31 -3.77 -7.63
C GLU A 100 -26.00 -2.84 -8.62
N ASN A 101 -26.99 -2.06 -8.15
CA ASN A 101 -27.67 -1.06 -8.98
C ASN A 101 -26.71 0.05 -9.46
N GLU A 102 -25.81 0.52 -8.60
CA GLU A 102 -24.79 1.50 -9.01
C GLU A 102 -23.85 0.95 -10.08
N LEU A 103 -23.37 -0.29 -9.94
CA LEU A 103 -22.54 -0.93 -10.97
C LEU A 103 -23.30 -1.08 -12.29
N LEU A 104 -24.55 -1.54 -12.25
CA LEU A 104 -25.38 -1.67 -13.45
C LEU A 104 -25.67 -0.30 -14.10
N ALA A 105 -25.75 0.78 -13.32
CA ALA A 105 -25.86 2.14 -13.85
C ALA A 105 -24.57 2.64 -14.52
N ILE A 106 -23.39 2.20 -14.07
CA ILE A 106 -22.10 2.49 -14.73
C ILE A 106 -21.96 1.67 -16.02
N PHE A 107 -22.41 0.42 -16.00
CA PHE A 107 -22.24 -0.55 -17.07
C PHE A 107 -23.61 -0.97 -17.67
N PRO A 108 -24.16 -0.19 -18.61
CA PRO A 108 -25.56 -0.34 -19.07
C PRO A 108 -25.85 -1.61 -19.89
N ASN A 109 -24.83 -2.39 -20.19
CA ASN A 109 -24.83 -3.43 -21.23
C ASN A 109 -24.49 -4.83 -20.69
N VAL A 110 -24.52 -4.98 -19.36
CA VAL A 110 -24.20 -6.20 -18.64
C VAL A 110 -25.27 -7.26 -18.91
N GLU A 111 -24.82 -8.42 -19.40
CA GLU A 111 -25.63 -9.63 -19.62
C GLU A 111 -25.86 -10.35 -18.28
N LYS A 112 -24.83 -10.42 -17.42
CA LYS A 112 -24.92 -11.10 -16.12
C LYS A 112 -23.90 -10.58 -15.10
N LEU A 113 -24.35 -10.49 -13.84
CA LEU A 113 -23.50 -10.25 -12.67
C LEU A 113 -23.33 -11.56 -11.88
N TYR A 114 -22.09 -11.86 -11.51
CA TYR A 114 -21.67 -13.03 -10.74
C TYR A 114 -21.17 -12.58 -9.37
N ARG A 115 -21.42 -13.40 -8.34
CA ARG A 115 -20.81 -13.24 -7.01
C ARG A 115 -19.84 -14.37 -6.78
N ILE A 116 -18.63 -14.01 -6.38
CA ILE A 116 -17.52 -14.95 -6.26
C ILE A 116 -17.04 -14.96 -4.81
N ASN A 117 -16.99 -16.15 -4.24
CA ASN A 117 -16.44 -16.36 -2.92
C ASN A 117 -14.97 -15.89 -2.85
N HIS A 118 -14.60 -15.22 -1.76
CA HIS A 118 -13.31 -14.59 -1.50
C HIS A 118 -12.13 -15.55 -1.65
N HIS A 119 -12.16 -16.68 -0.95
CA HIS A 119 -11.08 -17.67 -1.04
C HIS A 119 -11.06 -18.37 -2.40
N LEU A 120 -12.22 -18.56 -3.04
CA LEU A 120 -12.25 -19.08 -4.41
C LEU A 120 -11.67 -18.08 -5.42
N ALA A 121 -11.88 -16.78 -5.24
CA ALA A 121 -11.25 -15.73 -6.03
C ALA A 121 -9.72 -15.72 -5.81
N HIS A 122 -9.24 -15.84 -4.57
CA HIS A 122 -7.80 -16.02 -4.29
C HIS A 122 -7.23 -17.24 -5.03
N ALA A 123 -7.89 -18.39 -4.91
CA ALA A 123 -7.46 -19.63 -5.55
C ALA A 123 -7.45 -19.51 -7.08
N ALA A 124 -8.49 -18.88 -7.65
CA ALA A 124 -8.59 -18.59 -9.08
C ALA A 124 -7.46 -17.69 -9.56
N CYS A 125 -7.18 -16.61 -8.81
CA CYS A 125 -6.11 -15.66 -9.11
C CYS A 125 -4.75 -16.36 -9.17
N ALA A 126 -4.43 -17.20 -8.18
CA ALA A 126 -3.18 -17.96 -8.17
C ALA A 126 -3.10 -18.98 -9.31
N PHE A 127 -4.14 -19.78 -9.50
CA PHE A 127 -4.11 -20.87 -10.46
C PHE A 127 -4.16 -20.35 -11.88
N TYR A 128 -5.17 -19.57 -12.27
CA TYR A 128 -5.36 -19.18 -13.67
C TYR A 128 -4.23 -18.30 -14.20
N SER A 129 -3.64 -17.48 -13.34
CA SER A 129 -2.45 -16.68 -13.67
C SER A 129 -1.18 -17.52 -13.85
N SER A 130 -1.09 -18.69 -13.22
CA SER A 130 0.01 -19.64 -13.42
C SER A 130 -0.06 -20.33 -14.78
N LYS A 131 1.05 -20.93 -15.21
CA LYS A 131 1.14 -21.76 -16.42
C LYS A 131 0.81 -23.24 -16.16
N TYR A 132 0.34 -23.60 -14.96
CA TYR A 132 0.12 -24.99 -14.57
C TYR A 132 -1.26 -25.47 -15.01
N GLU A 133 -1.33 -26.68 -15.58
CA GLU A 133 -2.59 -27.34 -15.93
C GLU A 133 -3.16 -28.20 -14.79
N ASP A 134 -2.35 -28.51 -13.79
CA ASP A 134 -2.75 -29.26 -12.59
C ASP A 134 -1.94 -28.72 -11.40
N SER A 135 -2.62 -28.42 -10.29
CA SER A 135 -1.98 -27.80 -9.12
C SER A 135 -2.77 -28.04 -7.83
N CYS A 136 -2.05 -28.22 -6.72
CA CYS A 136 -2.58 -27.92 -5.40
C CYS A 136 -2.63 -26.41 -5.23
N VAL A 137 -3.79 -25.85 -4.88
CA VAL A 137 -3.91 -24.40 -4.65
C VAL A 137 -4.18 -24.17 -3.18
N ILE A 138 -3.31 -23.41 -2.52
CA ILE A 138 -3.48 -23.07 -1.11
C ILE A 138 -3.74 -21.57 -1.00
N THR A 139 -4.81 -21.22 -0.30
CA THR A 139 -5.08 -19.83 0.06
C THR A 139 -4.91 -19.64 1.56
N MET A 140 -4.29 -18.54 2.00
CA MET A 140 -4.16 -18.19 3.41
C MET A 140 -4.26 -16.68 3.59
N ASP A 141 -5.29 -16.24 4.31
CA ASP A 141 -5.66 -14.84 4.45
C ASP A 141 -6.20 -14.54 5.85
N ALA A 142 -6.37 -13.26 6.18
CA ALA A 142 -6.88 -12.86 7.48
C ALA A 142 -8.32 -13.33 7.70
N TYR A 143 -9.20 -13.05 6.73
CA TYR A 143 -10.61 -13.39 6.74
C TYR A 143 -11.18 -13.26 5.31
N GLY A 144 -12.05 -14.17 4.91
CA GLY A 144 -12.90 -14.00 3.73
C GLY A 144 -14.06 -14.99 3.74
N ASP A 145 -15.30 -14.52 3.65
CA ASP A 145 -16.52 -15.36 3.60
C ASP A 145 -16.53 -16.52 4.63
N ASN A 146 -16.19 -16.20 5.89
CA ASN A 146 -16.10 -17.12 7.04
C ASN A 146 -14.92 -18.12 7.03
N GLU A 147 -13.95 -17.95 6.14
CA GLU A 147 -12.73 -18.76 6.04
C GLU A 147 -11.47 -17.92 6.28
N THR A 148 -10.36 -18.57 6.63
CA THR A 148 -9.01 -17.97 6.72
C THR A 148 -7.99 -18.71 5.86
N ALA A 149 -8.23 -19.99 5.60
CA ALA A 149 -7.41 -20.77 4.69
C ALA A 149 -8.25 -21.79 3.93
N SER A 150 -7.80 -22.16 2.74
CA SER A 150 -8.43 -23.20 1.93
C SER A 150 -7.41 -23.95 1.09
N ILE A 151 -7.74 -25.20 0.75
CA ILE A 151 -7.00 -26.02 -0.21
C ILE A 151 -7.96 -26.40 -1.32
N CYS A 152 -7.56 -26.16 -2.57
CA CYS A 152 -8.26 -26.58 -3.77
C CYS A 152 -7.38 -27.50 -4.61
N HIS A 153 -8.01 -28.48 -5.26
CA HIS A 153 -7.40 -29.14 -6.42
C HIS A 153 -7.82 -28.37 -7.67
N ALA A 154 -6.84 -27.85 -8.39
CA ALA A 154 -7.05 -27.22 -9.68
C ALA A 154 -6.62 -28.16 -10.81
N GLN A 155 -7.49 -28.40 -11.77
CA GLN A 155 -7.20 -29.22 -12.94
C GLN A 155 -7.85 -28.62 -14.19
N LYS A 156 -7.02 -28.30 -15.18
CA LYS A 156 -7.36 -27.57 -16.42
C LYS A 156 -8.06 -26.24 -16.12
N ASN A 157 -9.38 -26.22 -16.19
CA ASN A 157 -10.24 -25.05 -15.99
C ASN A 157 -11.17 -25.20 -14.77
N GLN A 158 -10.94 -26.22 -13.93
CA GLN A 158 -11.77 -26.49 -12.76
C GLN A 158 -10.99 -26.25 -11.47
N LEU A 159 -11.66 -25.64 -10.50
CA LEU A 159 -11.17 -25.44 -9.14
C LEU A 159 -12.14 -26.09 -8.17
N LYS A 160 -11.67 -27.12 -7.45
CA LYS A 160 -12.47 -27.83 -6.46
C LYS A 160 -11.87 -27.67 -5.08
N LYS A 161 -12.57 -26.98 -4.18
CA LYS A 161 -12.18 -26.87 -2.76
C LYS A 161 -12.32 -28.24 -2.09
N VAL A 162 -11.26 -28.67 -1.40
CA VAL A 162 -11.18 -29.97 -0.70
C VAL A 162 -10.97 -29.81 0.81
N PHE A 163 -10.56 -28.62 1.25
CA PHE A 163 -10.38 -28.31 2.67
C PHE A 163 -10.55 -26.81 2.90
N SER A 164 -11.08 -26.43 4.05
CA SER A 164 -11.08 -25.04 4.51
C SER A 164 -10.96 -24.95 6.02
N VAL A 165 -10.56 -23.78 6.48
CA VAL A 165 -10.37 -23.46 7.89
C VAL A 165 -11.23 -22.27 8.23
N PRO A 166 -12.10 -22.36 9.25
CA PRO A 166 -12.92 -21.24 9.71
C PRO A 166 -12.08 -20.07 10.21
N PHE A 167 -12.58 -18.85 10.00
CA PHE A 167 -11.81 -17.63 10.25
C PHE A 167 -11.34 -17.42 11.70
N TYR A 168 -12.05 -17.98 12.69
CA TYR A 168 -11.68 -17.86 14.10
C TYR A 168 -10.39 -18.63 14.46
N HIS A 169 -9.79 -19.33 13.50
CA HIS A 169 -8.45 -19.92 13.59
C HIS A 169 -7.42 -19.17 12.72
N SER A 170 -7.64 -17.88 12.43
CA SER A 170 -6.78 -17.11 11.53
C SER A 170 -5.37 -16.88 12.10
N HIS A 171 -4.39 -17.50 11.46
CA HIS A 171 -2.97 -17.34 11.79
C HIS A 171 -2.43 -16.00 11.28
N VAL A 172 -3.04 -15.46 10.22
CA VAL A 172 -2.72 -14.14 9.70
C VAL A 172 -3.17 -13.07 10.70
N TYR A 173 -4.39 -13.15 11.25
CA TYR A 173 -4.81 -12.22 12.31
C TYR A 173 -3.99 -12.38 13.59
N LEU A 174 -3.62 -13.60 13.97
CA LEU A 174 -2.72 -13.79 15.11
C LEU A 174 -1.38 -13.06 14.87
N TYR A 175 -0.77 -13.26 13.71
CA TYR A 175 0.48 -12.61 13.32
C TYR A 175 0.36 -11.08 13.32
N GLU A 176 -0.75 -10.54 12.80
CA GLU A 176 -1.04 -9.11 12.85
C GLU A 176 -1.21 -8.59 14.28
N ALA A 177 -1.86 -9.35 15.15
CA ALA A 177 -2.10 -8.96 16.53
C ALA A 177 -0.81 -8.94 17.36
N PHE A 178 0.14 -9.86 17.10
CA PHE A 178 1.50 -9.76 17.63
C PHE A 178 2.22 -8.50 17.12
N ALA A 179 2.03 -8.12 15.85
CA ALA A 179 2.61 -6.87 15.33
C ALA A 179 2.05 -5.65 16.06
N ILE A 180 0.73 -5.62 16.29
CA ILE A 180 0.09 -4.54 17.07
C ILE A 180 0.59 -4.52 18.51
N TRP A 181 0.71 -5.68 19.16
CA TRP A 181 1.23 -5.81 20.53
C TRP A 181 2.68 -5.31 20.62
N LEU A 182 3.52 -5.60 19.63
CA LEU A 182 4.87 -5.02 19.50
C LEU A 182 4.86 -3.51 19.25
N GLY A 183 3.69 -2.87 19.11
CA GLY A 183 3.53 -1.45 18.81
C GLY A 183 3.87 -1.08 17.36
N LEU A 184 3.92 -2.07 16.45
CA LEU A 184 4.03 -1.81 15.02
C LEU A 184 2.69 -1.30 14.51
N ARG A 185 2.72 -0.19 13.77
CA ARG A 185 1.53 0.51 13.26
C ARG A 185 1.51 0.53 11.73
N GLY A 186 0.37 0.93 11.19
CA GLY A 186 0.14 1.08 9.76
C GLY A 186 -0.11 -0.25 9.04
N ARG A 187 -0.37 -0.15 7.74
CA ARG A 187 -0.65 -1.31 6.87
C ARG A 187 0.55 -2.25 6.74
N GLU A 188 1.76 -1.73 6.85
CA GLU A 188 2.99 -2.52 6.76
C GLU A 188 3.40 -3.25 8.06
N LYS A 189 2.58 -3.21 9.12
CA LYS A 189 2.90 -3.76 10.45
C LYS A 189 3.39 -5.21 10.40
N ALA A 190 2.70 -6.08 9.65
CA ALA A 190 3.11 -7.48 9.48
C ALA A 190 4.47 -7.61 8.77
N GLY A 191 4.71 -6.81 7.73
CA GLY A 191 6.00 -6.76 7.04
C GLY A 191 7.13 -6.16 7.89
N LYS A 192 6.81 -5.29 8.86
CA LYS A 192 7.76 -4.80 9.86
C LYS A 192 8.11 -5.88 10.87
N LEU A 193 7.11 -6.65 11.36
CA LEU A 193 7.34 -7.79 12.24
C LEU A 193 8.27 -8.80 11.58
N MET A 194 8.01 -9.10 10.30
CA MET A 194 8.84 -10.03 9.51
C MET A 194 10.29 -9.55 9.36
N GLY A 195 10.55 -8.25 9.35
CA GLY A 195 11.92 -7.73 9.36
C GLY A 195 12.55 -7.80 10.76
N LEU A 196 11.77 -7.44 11.79
CA LEU A 196 12.22 -7.44 13.18
C LEU A 196 12.57 -8.85 13.70
N SER A 197 11.88 -9.89 13.22
CA SER A 197 12.10 -11.28 13.64
C SER A 197 13.52 -11.78 13.42
N SER A 198 14.24 -11.26 12.42
CA SER A 198 15.63 -11.60 12.12
C SER A 198 16.65 -11.19 13.20
N TYR A 199 16.27 -10.27 14.10
CA TYR A 199 17.11 -9.79 15.20
C TYR A 199 16.95 -10.61 16.48
N GLY A 200 15.96 -11.50 16.53
CA GLY A 200 15.63 -12.28 17.72
C GLY A 200 15.91 -13.77 17.58
N GLN A 201 15.73 -14.47 18.69
CA GLN A 201 15.72 -15.93 18.78
C GLN A 201 14.33 -16.43 19.19
N PRO A 202 13.84 -17.58 18.68
CA PRO A 202 12.47 -18.05 18.91
C PRO A 202 12.25 -18.65 20.32
N LYS A 203 12.69 -17.96 21.37
CA LYS A 203 12.66 -18.44 22.77
C LYS A 203 11.25 -18.62 23.34
N TYR A 204 10.26 -17.97 22.76
CA TYR A 204 8.86 -17.98 23.20
C TYR A 204 7.97 -18.85 22.30
N LEU A 205 8.56 -19.67 21.43
CA LEU A 205 7.81 -20.54 20.53
C LEU A 205 6.84 -21.46 21.28
N ALA A 206 7.28 -22.10 22.36
CA ALA A 206 6.44 -22.99 23.16
C ALA A 206 5.21 -22.27 23.77
N LEU A 207 5.40 -21.02 24.22
CA LEU A 207 4.31 -20.19 24.73
C LEU A 207 3.28 -19.90 23.64
N ILE A 208 3.72 -19.61 22.42
CA ILE A 208 2.82 -19.37 21.28
C ILE A 208 2.12 -20.66 20.84
N GLN A 209 2.82 -21.80 20.88
CA GLN A 209 2.23 -23.10 20.54
C GLN A 209 1.15 -23.53 21.53
N SER A 210 1.25 -23.15 22.81
CA SER A 210 0.20 -23.44 23.82
C SER A 210 -1.16 -22.76 23.56
N LEU A 211 -1.25 -21.86 22.58
CA LEU A 211 -2.52 -21.25 22.16
C LEU A 211 -3.35 -22.21 21.27
N PHE A 212 -2.73 -23.28 20.77
CA PHE A 212 -3.27 -24.19 19.76
C PHE A 212 -3.58 -25.59 20.32
N ASP A 213 -4.35 -26.37 19.56
CA ASP A 213 -4.57 -27.80 19.87
C ASP A 213 -3.32 -28.62 19.55
N ASP A 214 -2.84 -29.39 20.53
CA ASP A 214 -1.65 -30.24 20.40
C ASP A 214 -1.75 -31.27 19.25
N ASN A 215 -2.97 -31.75 18.94
CA ASN A 215 -3.19 -32.75 17.89
C ASN A 215 -3.40 -32.14 16.51
N THR A 216 -3.85 -30.89 16.47
CA THR A 216 -4.12 -30.17 15.22
C THR A 216 -3.70 -28.72 15.36
N PRO A 217 -2.39 -28.42 15.29
CA PRO A 217 -1.87 -27.09 15.63
C PRO A 217 -2.32 -25.99 14.65
N PHE A 218 -2.97 -26.35 13.53
CA PHE A 218 -3.72 -25.43 12.68
C PHE A 218 -5.00 -24.86 13.32
N PHE A 219 -5.52 -25.47 14.38
CA PHE A 219 -6.71 -25.00 15.08
C PHE A 219 -6.29 -24.45 16.44
N LEU A 220 -6.59 -23.17 16.69
CA LEU A 220 -6.59 -22.62 18.04
C LEU A 220 -7.36 -23.56 18.99
N SER A 221 -6.86 -23.69 20.21
CA SER A 221 -7.51 -24.51 21.22
C SER A 221 -8.93 -24.01 21.52
N ASP A 222 -9.78 -24.91 22.02
CA ASP A 222 -11.19 -24.65 22.29
C ASP A 222 -11.43 -23.43 23.20
N ALA A 223 -10.52 -23.19 24.14
CA ALA A 223 -10.57 -22.04 25.04
C ALA A 223 -10.33 -20.70 24.30
N PHE A 224 -9.52 -20.72 23.25
CA PHE A 224 -9.15 -19.55 22.47
C PHE A 224 -10.13 -19.30 21.33
N SER A 225 -10.47 -20.33 20.55
CA SER A 225 -11.42 -20.23 19.45
C SER A 225 -12.77 -19.70 19.94
N LYS A 226 -13.24 -20.13 21.12
CA LYS A 226 -14.46 -19.59 21.75
C LYS A 226 -14.31 -18.15 22.22
N GLN A 227 -13.14 -17.72 22.67
CA GLN A 227 -12.91 -16.31 23.04
C GLN A 227 -12.89 -15.41 21.81
N ILE A 228 -12.23 -15.83 20.74
CA ILE A 228 -12.25 -15.14 19.45
C ILE A 228 -13.68 -15.07 18.91
N ALA A 229 -14.42 -16.19 18.94
CA ALA A 229 -15.80 -16.23 18.49
C ALA A 229 -16.77 -15.39 19.35
N LYS A 230 -16.42 -15.07 20.61
CA LYS A 230 -17.27 -14.34 21.57
C LYS A 230 -16.87 -12.87 21.81
N ALA A 231 -15.65 -12.44 21.49
CA ALA A 231 -15.14 -11.10 21.81
C ALA A 231 -14.02 -10.59 20.86
N GLU A 232 -13.92 -9.26 20.76
CA GLU A 232 -13.58 -8.51 19.53
C GLU A 232 -12.10 -8.14 19.29
N ASN A 233 -11.12 -8.59 20.08
CA ASN A 233 -9.74 -8.14 19.86
C ASN A 233 -8.67 -9.20 20.14
N TRP A 234 -8.06 -9.70 19.06
CA TRP A 234 -6.90 -10.60 19.08
C TRP A 234 -5.76 -10.07 19.95
N THR A 235 -5.54 -8.75 19.95
CA THR A 235 -4.48 -8.10 20.77
C THR A 235 -4.76 -8.26 22.26
N ASN A 236 -6.01 -8.04 22.70
CA ASN A 236 -6.38 -8.19 24.11
C ASN A 236 -6.20 -9.63 24.59
N ILE A 237 -6.45 -10.60 23.71
CA ILE A 237 -6.24 -12.01 24.01
C ILE A 237 -4.76 -12.27 24.18
N ILE A 238 -3.93 -11.82 23.23
CA ILE A 238 -2.46 -11.96 23.32
C ILE A 238 -1.93 -11.36 24.63
N GLU A 239 -2.36 -10.14 25.01
CA GLU A 239 -1.94 -9.48 26.25
C GLU A 239 -2.20 -10.30 27.52
N LYS A 240 -3.25 -11.13 27.55
CA LYS A 240 -3.53 -12.02 28.69
C LYS A 240 -2.46 -13.10 28.86
N TYR A 241 -1.80 -13.52 27.78
CA TYR A 241 -0.86 -14.64 27.80
C TYR A 241 0.59 -14.20 27.86
N ILE A 242 0.96 -13.16 27.09
CA ILE A 242 2.35 -12.67 27.06
C ILE A 242 2.57 -11.42 27.91
N GLY A 243 1.50 -10.96 28.58
CA GLY A 243 1.50 -9.73 29.37
C GLY A 243 1.29 -8.48 28.50
N ARG A 244 0.94 -7.38 29.16
CA ARG A 244 0.89 -6.05 28.51
C ARG A 244 2.30 -5.60 28.17
N ARG A 245 2.47 -5.04 26.97
CA ARG A 245 3.74 -4.41 26.60
C ARG A 245 3.97 -3.17 27.48
N ASN A 246 5.18 -3.04 28.03
CA ASN A 246 5.59 -1.81 28.68
C ASN A 246 5.84 -0.73 27.60
N THR A 247 5.00 0.29 27.56
CA THR A 247 5.03 1.36 26.53
C THR A 247 6.00 2.49 26.85
N ASN A 248 6.73 2.42 27.97
CA ASN A 248 7.62 3.51 28.42
C ASN A 248 8.90 3.65 27.57
N SER A 249 9.22 2.69 26.70
CA SER A 249 10.32 2.81 25.74
C SER A 249 9.83 2.61 24.31
N SER A 250 10.15 3.56 23.43
CA SER A 250 9.90 3.46 21.99
C SER A 250 10.80 2.41 21.29
N GLU A 251 11.88 1.97 21.94
CA GLU A 251 12.86 1.04 21.37
C GLU A 251 12.53 -0.45 21.58
N PHE A 252 12.90 -1.26 20.59
CA PHE A 252 12.78 -2.72 20.62
C PHE A 252 14.01 -3.34 21.31
N ASN A 253 13.88 -3.74 22.56
CA ASN A 253 14.89 -4.57 23.23
C ASN A 253 14.87 -6.04 22.73
N GLN A 254 15.83 -6.85 23.20
CA GLN A 254 15.96 -8.26 22.81
C GLN A 254 14.70 -9.09 23.09
N TYR A 255 13.96 -8.80 24.17
CA TYR A 255 12.72 -9.50 24.48
C TYR A 255 11.69 -9.33 23.35
N HIS A 256 11.50 -8.10 22.84
CA HIS A 256 10.60 -7.85 21.73
C HIS A 256 11.04 -8.56 20.43
N GLN A 257 12.35 -8.58 20.17
CA GLN A 257 12.92 -9.26 19.01
C GLN A 257 12.72 -10.78 19.11
N ASP A 258 12.93 -11.36 20.29
CA ASP A 258 12.71 -12.79 20.55
C ASP A 258 11.23 -13.19 20.41
N ILE A 259 10.29 -12.33 20.82
CA ILE A 259 8.85 -12.53 20.56
C ILE A 259 8.55 -12.48 19.06
N ALA A 260 9.08 -11.49 18.34
CA ALA A 260 8.91 -11.37 16.89
C ALA A 260 9.47 -12.61 16.14
N SER A 261 10.64 -13.09 16.56
CA SER A 261 11.25 -14.32 16.05
C SER A 261 10.38 -15.55 16.33
N SER A 262 9.81 -15.63 17.53
CA SER A 262 8.96 -16.77 17.94
C SER A 262 7.66 -16.87 17.13
N ILE A 263 6.93 -15.76 16.94
CA ILE A 263 5.68 -15.76 16.15
C ILE A 263 5.95 -15.99 14.66
N GLN A 264 7.06 -15.46 14.13
CA GLN A 264 7.50 -15.75 12.76
C GLN A 264 7.80 -17.24 12.58
N ASN A 265 8.53 -17.86 13.52
CA ASN A 265 8.81 -19.29 13.47
C ASN A 265 7.54 -20.14 13.55
N HIS A 266 6.59 -19.78 14.43
CA HIS A 266 5.30 -20.45 14.51
C HIS A 266 4.51 -20.35 13.19
N PHE A 267 4.43 -19.15 12.60
CA PHE A 267 3.74 -18.93 11.32
C PHE A 267 4.35 -19.76 10.18
N GLU A 268 5.67 -19.85 10.12
CA GLU A 268 6.39 -20.72 9.18
C GLU A 268 6.02 -22.20 9.35
N ASN A 269 5.97 -22.70 10.58
CA ASN A 269 5.69 -24.11 10.87
C ASN A 269 4.25 -24.47 10.49
N ILE A 270 3.27 -23.62 10.85
CA ILE A 270 1.88 -23.85 10.46
C ILE A 270 1.67 -23.78 8.94
N THR A 271 2.35 -22.85 8.27
CA THR A 271 2.27 -22.78 6.80
C THR A 271 2.84 -24.05 6.17
N LEU A 272 3.93 -24.61 6.72
CA LEU A 272 4.50 -25.87 6.26
C LEU A 272 3.54 -27.05 6.46
N GLU A 273 2.86 -27.13 7.61
CA GLU A 273 1.85 -28.16 7.86
C GLU A 273 0.66 -28.05 6.89
N LEU A 274 0.22 -26.84 6.56
CA LEU A 274 -0.83 -26.63 5.56
C LEU A 274 -0.40 -27.15 4.18
N PHE A 275 0.88 -26.98 3.83
CA PHE A 275 1.45 -27.51 2.59
C PHE A 275 1.53 -29.04 2.60
N GLN A 276 1.92 -29.64 3.73
CA GLN A 276 1.92 -31.10 3.91
C GLN A 276 0.50 -31.66 3.77
N LYS A 277 -0.49 -30.99 4.37
CA LYS A 277 -1.91 -31.34 4.20
C LYS A 277 -2.37 -31.21 2.76
N GLY A 278 -1.95 -30.15 2.07
CA GLY A 278 -2.18 -29.98 0.63
C GLY A 278 -1.61 -31.12 -0.21
N ARG A 279 -0.36 -31.53 0.06
CA ARG A 279 0.27 -32.69 -0.60
C ARG A 279 -0.46 -34.00 -0.35
N ALA A 280 -1.02 -34.18 0.84
CA ALA A 280 -1.78 -35.39 1.18
C ALA A 280 -3.17 -35.42 0.50
N LEU A 281 -3.83 -34.26 0.38
CA LEU A 281 -5.19 -34.16 -0.16
C LEU A 281 -5.24 -34.01 -1.69
N VAL A 282 -4.19 -33.47 -2.31
CA VAL A 282 -4.17 -33.16 -3.75
C VAL A 282 -3.02 -33.90 -4.43
N PRO A 283 -3.30 -34.78 -5.43
CA PRO A 283 -2.29 -35.57 -6.11
C PRO A 283 -1.53 -34.76 -7.19
N SER A 284 -1.06 -33.56 -6.84
CA SER A 284 -0.26 -32.70 -7.71
C SER A 284 1.11 -32.43 -7.12
N ARG A 285 2.11 -32.30 -7.99
CA ARG A 285 3.47 -31.85 -7.64
C ARG A 285 3.70 -30.37 -7.88
N ASN A 286 2.71 -29.65 -8.43
CA ASN A 286 2.74 -28.20 -8.54
C ASN A 286 1.90 -27.58 -7.42
N ILE A 287 2.30 -26.39 -6.96
CA ILE A 287 1.52 -25.61 -6.01
C ILE A 287 1.37 -24.15 -6.45
N CYS A 288 0.15 -23.62 -6.31
CA CYS A 288 -0.17 -22.21 -6.46
C CYS A 288 -0.64 -21.63 -5.13
N CYS A 289 -0.22 -20.41 -4.80
CA CYS A 289 -0.48 -19.78 -3.51
C CYS A 289 -1.01 -18.34 -3.66
N ALA A 290 -2.06 -18.00 -2.92
CA ALA A 290 -2.61 -16.63 -2.77
C ALA A 290 -3.27 -16.41 -1.40
N GLY A 291 -3.73 -15.20 -1.11
CA GLY A 291 -4.09 -14.71 0.21
C GLY A 291 -2.94 -13.93 0.86
N GLY A 292 -3.27 -12.94 1.70
CA GLY A 292 -2.31 -12.00 2.29
C GLY A 292 -1.19 -12.66 3.11
N GLY A 293 -1.42 -13.86 3.63
CA GLY A 293 -0.40 -14.65 4.35
C GLY A 293 0.83 -14.98 3.49
N PHE A 294 0.68 -15.11 2.17
CA PHE A 294 1.79 -15.38 1.26
C PHE A 294 2.60 -14.14 0.85
N TYR A 295 2.30 -12.96 1.41
CA TYR A 295 3.27 -11.86 1.41
C TYR A 295 4.42 -12.06 2.41
N ASN A 296 4.35 -13.08 3.27
CA ASN A 296 5.44 -13.49 4.16
C ASN A 296 6.54 -14.22 3.37
N SER A 297 7.47 -13.44 2.81
CA SER A 297 8.53 -13.96 1.93
C SER A 297 9.55 -14.86 2.65
N VAL A 298 9.69 -14.71 3.97
CA VAL A 298 10.53 -15.59 4.80
C VAL A 298 9.93 -17.01 4.81
N SER A 299 8.62 -17.11 5.07
CA SER A 299 7.90 -18.38 5.04
C SER A 299 7.95 -19.02 3.66
N ASN A 300 7.73 -18.25 2.59
CA ASN A 300 7.79 -18.76 1.23
C ASN A 300 9.17 -19.35 0.88
N GLY A 301 10.26 -18.71 1.33
CA GLY A 301 11.62 -19.25 1.16
C GLY A 301 11.80 -20.59 1.87
N LYS A 302 11.32 -20.74 3.11
CA LYS A 302 11.37 -22.01 3.85
C LYS A 302 10.55 -23.11 3.17
N LEU A 303 9.38 -22.77 2.64
CA LEU A 303 8.51 -23.72 1.92
C LEU A 303 9.15 -24.25 0.66
N ILE A 304 9.89 -23.41 -0.08
CA ILE A 304 10.66 -23.86 -1.25
C ILE A 304 11.74 -24.85 -0.82
N LYS A 305 12.52 -24.53 0.22
CA LYS A 305 13.58 -25.40 0.73
C LYS A 305 13.07 -26.76 1.25
N SER A 306 11.77 -26.87 1.58
CA SER A 306 11.17 -28.14 2.00
C SER A 306 11.07 -29.19 0.88
N ASN A 307 11.13 -28.79 -0.40
CA ASN A 307 10.97 -29.67 -1.56
C ASN A 307 9.70 -30.56 -1.52
N LEU A 308 8.64 -30.11 -0.82
CA LEU A 308 7.36 -30.83 -0.76
C LEU A 308 6.70 -30.92 -2.14
N PHE A 309 6.84 -29.86 -2.94
CA PHE A 309 6.39 -29.74 -4.33
C PHE A 309 7.59 -29.57 -5.26
N ASP A 310 7.40 -29.87 -6.56
CA ASP A 310 8.44 -29.70 -7.58
C ASP A 310 8.45 -28.26 -8.12
N LYS A 311 7.28 -27.60 -8.17
CA LYS A 311 7.15 -26.24 -8.68
C LYS A 311 6.24 -25.41 -7.77
N TYR A 312 6.72 -24.22 -7.43
CA TYR A 312 6.03 -23.28 -6.55
C TYR A 312 5.67 -22.02 -7.31
N TYR A 313 4.41 -21.59 -7.21
CA TYR A 313 3.94 -20.33 -7.75
C TYR A 313 3.23 -19.51 -6.66
N PHE A 314 3.91 -18.50 -6.14
CA PHE A 314 3.31 -17.52 -5.24
C PHE A 314 2.84 -16.32 -6.07
N HIS A 315 1.54 -16.01 -6.02
CA HIS A 315 0.98 -14.93 -6.86
C HIS A 315 1.60 -13.56 -6.48
N PRO A 316 1.93 -12.68 -7.45
CA PRO A 316 2.54 -11.37 -7.17
C PRO A 316 1.60 -10.41 -6.42
N ILE A 317 0.30 -10.51 -6.68
CA ILE A 317 -0.77 -9.85 -5.91
C ILE A 317 -1.53 -10.89 -5.10
N ALA A 318 -0.85 -11.50 -4.14
CA ALA A 318 -1.44 -12.58 -3.34
C ALA A 318 -2.59 -12.07 -2.46
N GLY A 319 -2.52 -10.84 -1.91
CA GLY A 319 -3.58 -10.28 -1.08
C GLY A 319 -4.82 -9.83 -1.86
N ASP A 320 -5.68 -9.07 -1.19
CA ASP A 320 -7.03 -8.75 -1.68
C ASP A 320 -7.06 -7.92 -2.98
N SER A 321 -5.97 -7.25 -3.32
CA SER A 321 -5.82 -6.64 -4.64
C SER A 321 -5.85 -7.63 -5.81
N GLY A 322 -5.59 -8.92 -5.54
CA GLY A 322 -5.72 -10.01 -6.51
C GLY A 322 -7.14 -10.54 -6.71
N LEU A 323 -8.08 -10.23 -5.82
CA LEU A 323 -9.43 -10.82 -5.85
C LEU A 323 -10.20 -10.46 -7.11
N SER A 324 -10.08 -9.21 -7.58
CA SER A 324 -10.76 -8.77 -8.82
C SER A 324 -10.30 -9.59 -10.03
N LEU A 325 -9.00 -9.88 -10.14
CA LEU A 325 -8.46 -10.71 -11.22
C LEU A 325 -9.00 -12.13 -11.13
N GLY A 326 -8.92 -12.75 -9.95
CA GLY A 326 -9.39 -14.11 -9.73
C GLY A 326 -10.87 -14.29 -9.99
N ALA A 327 -11.70 -13.33 -9.56
CA ALA A 327 -13.15 -13.34 -9.81
C ALA A 327 -13.47 -13.34 -11.30
N ALA A 328 -12.81 -12.47 -12.06
CA ALA A 328 -13.05 -12.39 -13.50
C ALA A 328 -12.44 -13.57 -14.28
N GLN A 329 -11.30 -14.12 -13.85
CA GLN A 329 -10.75 -15.37 -14.40
C GLN A 329 -11.67 -16.56 -14.15
N LEU A 330 -12.29 -16.65 -12.97
CA LEU A 330 -13.24 -17.72 -12.67
C LEU A 330 -14.48 -17.64 -13.56
N VAL A 331 -15.06 -16.45 -13.71
CA VAL A 331 -16.19 -16.22 -14.64
C VAL A 331 -15.78 -16.49 -16.09
N SER A 332 -14.57 -16.10 -16.49
CA SER A 332 -14.02 -16.41 -17.82
C SER A 332 -13.99 -17.93 -18.06
N SER A 333 -13.55 -18.70 -17.07
CA SER A 333 -13.52 -20.16 -17.10
C SER A 333 -14.93 -20.76 -17.20
N GLU A 334 -15.90 -20.28 -16.39
CA GLU A 334 -17.30 -20.72 -16.43
C GLU A 334 -17.96 -20.47 -17.80
N LEU A 335 -17.57 -19.38 -18.48
CA LEU A 335 -18.06 -19.02 -19.81
C LEU A 335 -17.35 -19.78 -20.95
N GLY A 336 -16.36 -20.62 -20.64
CA GLY A 336 -15.57 -21.35 -21.64
C GLY A 336 -14.65 -20.47 -22.47
N PHE A 337 -14.28 -19.29 -21.97
CA PHE A 337 -13.32 -18.41 -22.62
C PHE A 337 -11.89 -18.89 -22.40
N LYS A 338 -10.94 -18.31 -23.15
CA LYS A 338 -9.53 -18.66 -23.01
C LYS A 338 -9.01 -18.23 -21.64
N ARG A 339 -8.17 -19.08 -21.05
CA ARG A 339 -7.50 -18.81 -19.77
C ARG A 339 -6.57 -17.60 -19.88
N SER A 340 -6.53 -16.82 -18.82
CA SER A 340 -5.67 -15.64 -18.71
C SER A 340 -4.47 -15.92 -17.81
N THR A 341 -3.30 -16.08 -18.41
CA THR A 341 -2.02 -16.22 -17.69
C THR A 341 -1.33 -14.86 -17.53
N LEU A 342 -0.63 -14.63 -16.42
CA LEU A 342 0.23 -13.45 -16.29
C LEU A 342 1.56 -13.71 -17.03
N SER A 343 1.78 -12.99 -18.14
CA SER A 343 3.04 -13.05 -18.90
C SER A 343 4.10 -12.06 -18.40
N ASN A 344 3.65 -10.99 -17.75
CA ASN A 344 4.45 -10.02 -17.01
C ASN A 344 3.60 -9.49 -15.84
N ILE A 345 4.01 -8.42 -15.17
CA ILE A 345 3.27 -7.80 -14.06
C ILE A 345 2.84 -6.36 -14.34
N CYS A 346 3.13 -5.82 -15.52
CA CYS A 346 2.92 -4.40 -15.85
C CYS A 346 1.54 -4.14 -16.49
N TYR A 347 0.47 -4.44 -15.74
CA TYR A 347 -0.92 -4.24 -16.18
C TYR A 347 -1.57 -2.96 -15.65
N GLY A 348 -0.83 -2.14 -14.90
CA GLY A 348 -1.31 -0.86 -14.38
C GLY A 348 -1.16 0.28 -15.38
N SER A 349 -1.37 1.52 -14.89
CA SER A 349 -1.25 2.76 -15.66
C SER A 349 0.07 2.88 -16.42
N LYS A 350 -0.01 3.35 -17.66
CA LYS A 350 1.17 3.83 -18.41
C LYS A 350 1.48 5.26 -18.01
N ILE A 351 2.77 5.58 -17.83
CA ILE A 351 3.19 6.97 -17.64
C ILE A 351 3.08 7.74 -18.96
N ASP A 352 2.50 8.93 -18.92
CA ASP A 352 2.47 9.84 -20.07
C ASP A 352 3.66 10.80 -19.98
N SER A 353 4.77 10.44 -20.62
CA SER A 353 5.99 11.25 -20.68
C SER A 353 5.90 12.40 -21.69
N SER A 354 4.86 12.47 -22.53
CA SER A 354 4.74 13.53 -23.55
C SER A 354 4.65 14.94 -22.94
N GLN A 355 4.18 15.03 -21.69
CA GLN A 355 4.03 16.28 -20.95
C GLN A 355 5.31 16.71 -20.21
N LEU A 356 6.37 15.89 -20.17
CA LEU A 356 7.60 16.19 -19.43
C LEU A 356 8.25 17.51 -19.85
N LYS A 357 8.30 17.80 -21.16
CA LYS A 357 8.89 19.04 -21.68
C LYS A 357 8.10 20.28 -21.26
N GLN A 358 6.79 20.15 -21.04
CA GLN A 358 5.96 21.26 -20.56
C GLN A 358 6.29 21.60 -19.09
N HIS A 359 6.64 20.58 -18.30
CA HIS A 359 7.08 20.76 -16.92
C HIS A 359 8.49 21.36 -16.77
N GLN A 360 9.31 21.39 -17.83
CA GLN A 360 10.66 21.95 -17.80
C GLN A 360 10.69 23.44 -17.43
N MET A 361 9.64 24.20 -17.79
CA MET A 361 9.58 25.63 -17.46
C MET A 361 9.09 25.89 -16.03
N SER A 362 8.29 24.98 -15.47
CA SER A 362 7.71 25.12 -14.14
C SER A 362 8.66 24.68 -13.03
N TYR A 363 9.60 23.79 -13.34
CA TYR A 363 10.52 23.22 -12.38
C TYR A 363 11.97 23.46 -12.84
N ASN A 364 12.86 23.86 -11.93
CA ASN A 364 14.26 24.14 -12.22
C ASN A 364 15.09 22.85 -12.48
N TYR A 365 14.64 22.05 -13.44
CA TYR A 365 15.19 20.76 -13.82
C TYR A 365 15.92 20.84 -15.15
N ASN A 366 17.01 20.09 -15.26
CA ASN A 366 17.59 19.73 -16.53
C ASN A 366 16.99 18.39 -16.98
N ILE A 367 16.24 18.44 -18.08
CA ILE A 367 15.60 17.28 -18.70
C ILE A 367 16.33 16.98 -20.02
N VAL A 368 16.90 15.79 -20.12
CA VAL A 368 17.62 15.31 -21.30
C VAL A 368 16.91 14.10 -21.87
N GLU A 369 16.50 14.20 -23.13
CA GLU A 369 15.91 13.10 -23.88
C GLU A 369 17.00 12.29 -24.59
N TYR A 370 16.89 10.96 -24.54
CA TYR A 370 17.77 10.04 -25.26
C TYR A 370 17.07 9.49 -26.51
N SER A 371 17.79 9.46 -27.63
CA SER A 371 17.31 8.92 -28.91
C SER A 371 17.15 7.40 -28.92
N ASP A 372 17.92 6.70 -28.08
CA ASP A 372 17.96 5.24 -28.02
C ASP A 372 18.17 4.78 -26.57
N TYR A 373 17.62 3.60 -26.27
CA TYR A 373 17.67 3.02 -24.94
C TYR A 373 19.05 2.49 -24.57
N ASP A 374 19.90 2.11 -25.54
CA ASP A 374 21.23 1.56 -25.26
C ASP A 374 22.15 2.62 -24.65
N SER A 375 22.15 3.84 -25.22
CA SER A 375 22.88 4.99 -24.69
C SER A 375 22.36 5.39 -23.31
N LEU A 376 21.03 5.41 -23.12
CA LEU A 376 20.40 5.67 -21.82
C LEU A 376 20.86 4.65 -20.78
N ILE A 377 20.72 3.36 -21.09
CA ILE A 377 21.10 2.26 -20.20
C ILE A 377 22.57 2.32 -19.84
N SER A 378 23.47 2.51 -20.81
CA SER A 378 24.91 2.61 -20.58
C SER A 378 25.26 3.77 -19.63
N ASN A 379 24.59 4.92 -19.80
CA ASN A 379 24.76 6.06 -18.90
C ASN A 379 24.24 5.75 -17.50
N ILE A 380 22.98 5.28 -17.36
CA ILE A 380 22.39 5.00 -16.05
C ILE A 380 23.15 3.90 -15.31
N ALA A 381 23.59 2.84 -15.99
CA ALA A 381 24.46 1.82 -15.42
C ALA A 381 25.77 2.43 -14.87
N SER A 382 26.38 3.38 -15.62
CA SER A 382 27.56 4.13 -15.17
C SER A 382 27.28 4.98 -13.94
N LYS A 383 26.11 5.65 -13.89
CA LYS A 383 25.71 6.45 -12.73
C LYS A 383 25.51 5.57 -11.49
N ILE A 384 24.82 4.45 -11.62
CA ILE A 384 24.64 3.49 -10.52
C ILE A 384 25.99 2.98 -10.04
N SER A 385 26.91 2.58 -10.94
CA SER A 385 28.24 2.09 -10.55
C SER A 385 29.12 3.13 -9.86
N ASN A 386 28.80 4.42 -10.03
CA ASN A 386 29.44 5.54 -9.35
C ASN A 386 28.68 5.99 -8.08
N GLY A 387 27.75 5.16 -7.59
CA GLY A 387 27.06 5.36 -6.31
C GLY A 387 25.86 6.30 -6.36
N TYR A 388 25.36 6.68 -7.54
CA TYR A 388 24.13 7.46 -7.67
C TYR A 388 22.89 6.60 -7.38
N ILE A 389 21.90 7.19 -6.71
CA ILE A 389 20.60 6.58 -6.47
C ILE A 389 19.63 7.07 -7.55
N ILE A 390 19.01 6.12 -8.26
CA ILE A 390 18.20 6.39 -9.45
C ILE A 390 16.73 6.12 -9.16
N GLY A 391 15.85 7.11 -9.35
CA GLY A 391 14.43 6.86 -9.55
C GLY A 391 14.21 6.36 -10.98
N TRP A 392 13.54 5.23 -11.15
CA TRP A 392 13.39 4.52 -12.41
C TRP A 392 11.92 4.23 -12.70
N CYS A 393 11.37 4.95 -13.70
CA CYS A 393 9.97 4.89 -14.11
C CYS A 393 9.87 4.53 -15.59
N GLN A 394 9.24 3.40 -15.90
CA GLN A 394 9.14 2.91 -17.28
C GLN A 394 7.72 2.47 -17.61
N SER A 395 7.18 2.95 -18.75
CA SER A 395 5.96 2.43 -19.39
C SER A 395 4.80 2.15 -18.40
N ASN A 396 4.08 1.04 -18.57
CA ASN A 396 3.09 0.53 -17.64
C ASN A 396 3.73 0.17 -16.29
N MET A 397 3.07 0.56 -15.21
CA MET A 397 3.49 0.19 -13.87
C MET A 397 3.16 -1.27 -13.54
N GLU A 398 3.98 -1.83 -12.66
CA GLU A 398 3.76 -3.10 -12.00
C GLU A 398 2.52 -3.07 -11.09
N ILE A 399 1.79 -4.19 -11.07
CA ILE A 399 0.72 -4.46 -10.10
C ILE A 399 1.31 -4.99 -8.79
N GLY A 400 0.59 -4.77 -7.71
CA GLY A 400 0.93 -5.23 -6.38
C GLY A 400 1.85 -4.31 -5.58
N PRO A 401 2.26 -4.80 -4.39
CA PRO A 401 2.93 -3.98 -3.37
C PRO A 401 4.46 -3.92 -3.56
N ARG A 402 5.00 -4.52 -4.62
CA ARG A 402 6.43 -4.60 -4.89
C ARG A 402 6.73 -3.82 -6.16
N ALA A 403 7.81 -3.04 -6.12
CA ALA A 403 8.40 -2.51 -7.34
C ALA A 403 9.32 -3.56 -7.94
N LEU A 404 9.18 -3.80 -9.24
CA LEU A 404 9.75 -4.93 -9.97
C LEU A 404 10.47 -4.46 -11.24
N GLY A 405 10.99 -3.23 -11.22
CA GLY A 405 11.77 -2.66 -12.32
C GLY A 405 11.03 -1.61 -13.16
N ASN A 406 9.82 -1.19 -12.78
CA ASN A 406 9.05 -0.19 -13.54
C ASN A 406 8.67 1.05 -12.73
N ARG A 407 8.59 0.98 -11.40
CA ARG A 407 8.44 2.12 -10.48
C ARG A 407 9.37 1.96 -9.28
N SER A 408 10.67 2.00 -9.57
CA SER A 408 11.73 1.54 -8.66
C SER A 408 12.68 2.66 -8.26
N ILE A 409 13.29 2.54 -7.07
CA ILE A 409 14.50 3.24 -6.68
C ILE A 409 15.63 2.20 -6.74
N LEU A 410 16.64 2.49 -7.55
CA LEU A 410 17.75 1.59 -7.86
C LEU A 410 19.05 2.12 -7.25
N ALA A 411 19.87 1.21 -6.72
CA ALA A 411 21.18 1.54 -6.16
C ALA A 411 22.17 0.38 -6.29
N ASP A 412 23.45 0.70 -6.17
CA ASP A 412 24.56 -0.25 -6.21
C ASP A 412 24.55 -1.18 -4.98
N PRO A 413 24.59 -2.51 -5.14
CA PRO A 413 24.59 -3.44 -4.02
C PRO A 413 25.96 -3.61 -3.33
N ARG A 414 27.05 -3.10 -3.91
CA ARG A 414 28.43 -3.28 -3.43
C ARG A 414 28.75 -2.39 -2.23
N ASP A 415 28.13 -1.21 -2.13
CA ASP A 415 28.33 -0.28 -1.00
C ASP A 415 27.25 -0.49 0.08
N LYS A 416 27.65 -1.07 1.22
CA LYS A 416 26.77 -1.30 2.38
C LYS A 416 26.10 -0.01 2.88
N ASN A 417 26.70 1.16 2.67
CA ASN A 417 26.10 2.44 3.07
C ASN A 417 24.84 2.79 2.28
N ASN A 418 24.61 2.17 1.11
CA ASN A 418 23.39 2.38 0.34
C ASN A 418 22.13 1.93 1.09
N ILE A 419 22.23 0.94 2.01
CA ILE A 419 21.10 0.60 2.91
C ILE A 419 20.71 1.83 3.75
N LYS A 420 21.69 2.49 4.38
CA LYS A 420 21.43 3.67 5.23
C LYS A 420 20.86 4.83 4.40
N LYS A 421 21.43 5.09 3.22
CA LYS A 421 20.95 6.14 2.30
C LYS A 421 19.50 5.87 1.89
N LEU A 422 19.19 4.65 1.44
CA LEU A 422 17.84 4.26 1.05
C LEU A 422 16.87 4.30 2.23
N ASN A 423 17.25 3.85 3.44
CA ASN A 423 16.34 3.93 4.59
C ASN A 423 16.05 5.38 5.01
N ARG A 424 17.02 6.30 4.87
CA ARG A 424 16.79 7.75 5.05
C ARG A 424 15.83 8.32 4.00
N ILE A 425 16.03 7.95 2.73
CA ILE A 425 15.11 8.30 1.63
C ILE A 425 13.69 7.85 1.95
N LYS A 426 13.53 6.60 2.38
CA LYS A 426 12.22 6.03 2.72
C LYS A 426 11.66 6.53 4.06
N LYS A 427 12.38 7.40 4.79
CA LYS A 427 12.02 7.92 6.13
C LYS A 427 11.57 6.82 7.09
N ARG A 428 12.27 5.68 7.08
CA ARG A 428 11.88 4.48 7.84
C ARG A 428 13.02 3.97 8.72
N GLU A 429 12.70 2.94 9.51
CA GLU A 429 13.62 2.35 10.47
C GLU A 429 14.89 1.81 9.77
N GLN A 430 16.06 2.05 10.36
CA GLN A 430 17.35 1.73 9.73
C GLN A 430 17.63 0.23 9.61
N TRP A 431 16.92 -0.59 10.37
CA TRP A 431 17.00 -2.05 10.34
C TRP A 431 16.22 -2.69 9.18
N ARG A 432 15.44 -1.92 8.40
CA ARG A 432 14.64 -2.51 7.32
C ARG A 432 15.52 -2.94 6.13
N PRO A 433 15.40 -4.20 5.67
CA PRO A 433 16.12 -4.67 4.50
C PRO A 433 15.59 -4.06 3.20
N PHE A 434 16.40 -4.18 2.15
CA PHE A 434 16.03 -3.94 0.76
C PHE A 434 16.07 -5.25 -0.03
N ALA A 435 15.45 -5.22 -1.21
CA ALA A 435 15.41 -6.38 -2.09
C ALA A 435 16.46 -6.25 -3.20
N SER A 436 16.78 -7.39 -3.81
CA SER A 436 17.79 -7.50 -4.86
C SER A 436 17.14 -8.00 -6.14
N SER A 437 17.32 -7.24 -7.23
CA SER A 437 16.98 -7.69 -8.58
C SER A 437 18.24 -8.26 -9.22
N VAL A 438 18.19 -9.50 -9.70
CA VAL A 438 19.33 -10.26 -10.23
C VAL A 438 19.00 -10.83 -11.60
N LEU A 439 19.98 -10.84 -12.50
CA LEU A 439 19.83 -11.57 -13.77
C LEU A 439 19.56 -13.05 -13.48
N TYR A 440 18.57 -13.64 -14.16
CA TYR A 440 18.18 -15.02 -13.90
C TYR A 440 19.37 -15.99 -14.02
N GLU A 441 20.18 -15.85 -15.05
CA GLU A 441 21.38 -16.66 -15.31
C GLU A 441 22.50 -16.50 -14.26
N ASP A 442 22.52 -15.39 -13.52
CA ASP A 442 23.50 -15.16 -12.44
C ASP A 442 22.95 -15.48 -11.06
N SER A 443 21.66 -15.80 -10.95
CA SER A 443 20.96 -15.85 -9.66
C SER A 443 21.60 -16.86 -8.69
N ASN A 444 22.02 -18.03 -9.18
CA ASN A 444 22.66 -19.08 -8.40
C ASN A 444 24.12 -18.77 -8.00
N LEU A 445 24.72 -17.71 -8.54
CA LEU A 445 26.05 -17.24 -8.10
C LEU A 445 25.95 -16.46 -6.78
N TYR A 446 24.82 -15.78 -6.57
CA TYR A 446 24.65 -14.86 -5.45
C TYR A 446 23.68 -15.39 -4.39
N PHE A 447 22.75 -16.27 -4.76
CA PHE A 447 21.67 -16.72 -3.90
C PHE A 447 21.48 -18.24 -3.99
N ASP A 448 21.14 -18.84 -2.85
CA ASP A 448 20.78 -20.27 -2.73
C ASP A 448 19.38 -20.54 -3.30
N ILE A 449 19.27 -20.49 -4.62
CA ILE A 449 18.08 -20.82 -5.40
C ILE A 449 18.48 -21.63 -6.63
N ASN A 450 17.50 -22.26 -7.29
CA ASN A 450 17.69 -23.06 -8.49
C ASN A 450 16.58 -22.84 -9.54
N SER A 451 15.71 -21.85 -9.32
CA SER A 451 14.47 -21.62 -10.06
C SER A 451 14.19 -20.12 -10.21
N GLU A 452 13.19 -19.77 -11.02
CA GLU A 452 12.76 -18.39 -11.21
C GLU A 452 11.87 -17.89 -10.07
N TYR A 453 12.15 -16.69 -9.57
CA TYR A 453 11.36 -16.01 -8.55
C TYR A 453 11.25 -14.51 -8.87
N PRO A 454 10.40 -14.13 -9.84
CA PRO A 454 10.40 -12.79 -10.43
C PRO A 454 9.67 -11.69 -9.63
N TYR A 455 9.17 -11.99 -8.42
CA TYR A 455 8.17 -11.13 -7.77
C TYR A 455 8.55 -10.61 -6.37
N MET A 456 9.79 -10.78 -5.90
CA MET A 456 10.18 -10.37 -4.53
C MET A 456 9.27 -10.92 -3.44
N ASN A 457 8.80 -12.15 -3.63
CA ASN A 457 7.91 -12.85 -2.71
C ASN A 457 8.60 -14.02 -2.01
N ILE A 458 9.91 -14.18 -2.16
CA ILE A 458 10.72 -15.16 -1.44
C ILE A 458 11.99 -14.52 -0.86
N VAL A 459 12.51 -15.14 0.20
CA VAL A 459 13.83 -14.84 0.77
C VAL A 459 14.76 -16.02 0.49
N ALA A 460 16.00 -15.72 0.08
CA ALA A 460 17.04 -16.70 -0.20
C ALA A 460 18.30 -16.38 0.61
N THR A 461 19.11 -17.41 0.88
CA THR A 461 20.43 -17.24 1.52
C THR A 461 21.38 -16.58 0.53
N VAL A 462 22.16 -15.60 0.98
CA VAL A 462 23.18 -14.95 0.16
C VAL A 462 24.46 -15.78 0.19
N LEU A 463 24.94 -16.22 -0.98
CA LEU A 463 26.15 -17.04 -1.13
C LEU A 463 27.42 -16.19 -1.08
N GLU A 464 27.36 -14.98 -1.65
CA GLU A 464 28.50 -14.06 -1.78
C GLU A 464 28.25 -12.71 -1.07
N PRO A 465 28.10 -12.69 0.27
CA PRO A 465 27.72 -11.50 1.03
C PRO A 465 28.76 -10.37 0.95
N ASN A 466 30.02 -10.69 0.65
CA ASN A 466 31.08 -9.71 0.47
C ASN A 466 31.01 -8.96 -0.87
N LEU A 467 30.45 -9.58 -1.91
CA LEU A 467 30.27 -8.95 -3.22
C LEU A 467 29.06 -8.01 -3.26
N ILE A 468 28.01 -8.37 -2.51
CA ILE A 468 26.74 -7.62 -2.45
C ILE A 468 26.31 -7.31 -1.01
N PRO A 469 27.16 -6.66 -0.19
CA PRO A 469 26.91 -6.47 1.24
C PRO A 469 25.67 -5.61 1.54
N ALA A 470 25.21 -4.78 0.59
CA ALA A 470 23.98 -4.01 0.76
C ALA A 470 22.70 -4.83 0.51
N SER A 471 22.82 -5.99 -0.14
CA SER A 471 21.72 -6.94 -0.35
C SER A 471 21.55 -7.90 0.84
N CYS A 472 22.63 -8.15 1.58
CA CYS A 472 22.64 -9.11 2.67
C CYS A 472 22.04 -8.52 3.95
N HIS A 473 20.99 -9.14 4.46
CA HIS A 473 20.39 -8.83 5.75
C HIS A 473 21.23 -9.41 6.91
N ILE A 474 20.85 -9.08 8.14
CA ILE A 474 21.59 -9.49 9.36
C ILE A 474 21.63 -11.01 9.55
N ASP A 475 20.63 -11.72 9.02
CA ASP A 475 20.48 -13.18 9.05
C ASP A 475 21.14 -13.88 7.86
N GLY A 476 21.91 -13.17 7.03
CA GLY A 476 22.59 -13.74 5.86
C GLY A 476 21.66 -13.96 4.66
N THR A 477 20.46 -13.38 4.66
CA THR A 477 19.47 -13.59 3.60
C THR A 477 19.16 -12.31 2.82
N ALA A 478 18.53 -12.46 1.65
CA ALA A 478 18.02 -11.36 0.85
C ALA A 478 16.66 -11.73 0.26
N ARG A 479 15.81 -10.73 0.08
CA ARG A 479 14.58 -10.88 -0.71
C ARG A 479 14.89 -10.61 -2.17
N ILE A 480 14.55 -11.53 -3.07
CA ILE A 480 15.08 -11.52 -4.42
C ILE A 480 14.01 -11.39 -5.50
N GLN A 481 14.41 -10.81 -6.63
CA GLN A 481 13.70 -10.82 -7.91
C GLN A 481 14.67 -11.36 -8.97
N THR A 482 14.37 -12.50 -9.56
CA THR A 482 15.05 -12.92 -10.80
C THR A 482 14.46 -12.14 -11.98
N VAL A 483 15.31 -11.65 -12.89
CA VAL A 483 14.90 -10.86 -14.05
C VAL A 483 15.31 -11.59 -15.33
N LYS A 484 14.32 -11.85 -16.20
CA LYS A 484 14.52 -12.39 -17.54
C LYS A 484 14.23 -11.35 -18.61
N TYR A 485 14.85 -11.52 -19.78
CA TYR A 485 14.66 -10.60 -20.91
C TYR A 485 13.21 -10.59 -21.40
N GLU A 486 12.55 -11.75 -21.45
CA GLU A 486 11.18 -11.89 -21.96
C GLU A 486 10.14 -11.23 -21.05
N GLU A 487 10.46 -11.04 -19.77
CA GLU A 487 9.57 -10.44 -18.77
C GLU A 487 9.73 -8.92 -18.71
N ASN A 488 10.98 -8.44 -18.71
CA ASN A 488 11.30 -7.02 -18.64
C ASN A 488 12.67 -6.72 -19.29
N GLY A 489 12.70 -6.74 -20.62
CA GLY A 489 13.94 -6.57 -21.40
C GLY A 489 14.72 -5.28 -21.11
N LEU A 490 14.02 -4.17 -20.83
CA LEU A 490 14.69 -2.91 -20.51
C LEU A 490 15.39 -2.96 -19.15
N PHE A 491 14.72 -3.50 -18.13
CA PHE A 491 15.33 -3.65 -16.81
C PHE A 491 16.43 -4.72 -16.80
N TYR A 492 16.25 -5.81 -17.54
CA TYR A 492 17.29 -6.80 -17.80
C TYR A 492 18.54 -6.15 -18.42
N ASN A 493 18.37 -5.36 -19.48
CA ASN A 493 19.48 -4.70 -20.15
C ASN A 493 20.21 -3.71 -19.22
N LEU A 494 19.49 -3.03 -18.33
CA LEU A 494 20.10 -2.17 -17.32
C LEU A 494 21.00 -2.95 -16.35
N ILE A 495 20.51 -4.07 -15.80
CA ILE A 495 21.29 -4.91 -14.89
C ILE A 495 22.48 -5.52 -15.64
N SER A 496 22.30 -5.98 -16.88
CA SER A 496 23.37 -6.49 -17.74
C SER A 496 24.45 -5.43 -18.03
N ALA A 497 24.05 -4.20 -18.34
CA ALA A 497 25.01 -3.11 -18.55
C ALA A 497 25.77 -2.75 -17.25
N PHE A 498 25.09 -2.81 -16.10
CA PHE A 498 25.74 -2.65 -14.79
C PHE A 498 26.74 -3.79 -14.51
N LYS A 499 26.38 -5.04 -14.83
CA LYS A 499 27.28 -6.20 -14.77
C LYS A 499 28.51 -6.00 -15.64
N GLY A 500 28.33 -5.55 -16.89
CA GLY A 500 29.44 -5.27 -17.80
C GLY A 500 30.46 -4.25 -17.26
N LYS A 501 30.02 -3.34 -16.38
CA LYS A 501 30.89 -2.34 -15.73
C LYS A 501 31.50 -2.80 -14.41
N THR A 502 30.85 -3.69 -13.69
CA THR A 502 31.17 -3.97 -12.28
C THR A 502 31.51 -5.43 -11.99
N GLY A 503 31.20 -6.33 -12.92
CA GLY A 503 31.19 -7.78 -12.70
C GLY A 503 29.97 -8.28 -11.91
N ILE A 504 29.05 -7.42 -11.47
CA ILE A 504 27.93 -7.76 -10.58
C ILE A 504 26.60 -7.73 -11.33
N GLY A 505 25.92 -8.88 -11.41
CA GLY A 505 24.60 -9.05 -12.04
C GLY A 505 23.40 -8.71 -11.15
N VAL A 506 23.58 -7.84 -10.15
CA VAL A 506 22.60 -7.53 -9.10
C VAL A 506 22.45 -6.02 -8.94
N LEU A 507 21.22 -5.56 -8.71
CA LEU A 507 20.90 -4.20 -8.26
C LEU A 507 20.04 -4.24 -7.00
N LEU A 508 20.23 -3.26 -6.11
CA LEU A 508 19.23 -2.99 -5.08
C LEU A 508 17.98 -2.40 -5.73
N ASN A 509 16.81 -2.86 -5.32
CA ASN A 509 15.54 -2.37 -5.82
C ASN A 509 14.55 -2.19 -4.66
N THR A 510 13.93 -1.02 -4.61
CA THR A 510 12.84 -0.70 -3.70
C THR A 510 11.77 0.16 -4.36
N SER A 511 10.58 0.21 -3.79
CA SER A 511 9.47 0.97 -4.35
C SER A 511 9.72 2.47 -4.40
N LEU A 512 9.34 3.08 -5.53
CA LEU A 512 9.30 4.51 -5.74
C LEU A 512 8.04 5.10 -5.08
N ASN A 513 8.17 5.47 -3.81
CA ASN A 513 7.12 6.16 -3.07
C ASN A 513 7.67 6.89 -1.85
N ILE A 514 6.97 7.93 -1.45
CA ILE A 514 7.14 8.61 -0.17
C ILE A 514 6.50 7.73 0.92
N GLN A 515 7.01 7.82 2.15
CA GLN A 515 6.39 7.15 3.30
C GLN A 515 4.90 7.50 3.40
N GLY A 516 4.06 6.50 3.66
CA GLY A 516 2.61 6.69 3.77
C GLY A 516 1.87 6.79 2.42
N LYS A 517 2.57 6.92 1.29
CA LYS A 517 1.95 6.96 -0.04
C LYS A 517 2.08 5.62 -0.80
N PRO A 518 1.16 5.33 -1.73
CA PRO A 518 1.28 4.23 -2.70
C PRO A 518 2.49 4.38 -3.64
N ILE A 519 2.80 3.33 -4.41
CA ILE A 519 3.79 3.39 -5.49
C ILE A 519 3.39 4.47 -6.50
N ALA A 520 4.34 5.31 -6.91
CA ALA A 520 4.10 6.37 -7.89
C ALA A 520 3.47 5.82 -9.17
N ARG A 521 2.33 6.38 -9.58
CA ARG A 521 1.55 5.90 -10.72
C ARG A 521 1.76 6.82 -11.94
N SER A 522 1.50 8.11 -11.73
CA SER A 522 1.47 9.14 -12.76
C SER A 522 2.80 9.87 -12.90
N LEU A 523 2.93 10.64 -13.99
CA LEU A 523 4.06 11.56 -14.18
C LEU A 523 4.20 12.50 -12.97
N ASN A 524 3.10 13.10 -12.54
CA ASN A 524 3.09 14.02 -11.40
C ASN A 524 3.56 13.35 -10.11
N ASP A 525 3.16 12.11 -9.83
CA ASP A 525 3.64 11.38 -8.64
C ASP A 525 5.17 11.16 -8.68
N CYS A 526 5.71 10.91 -9.87
CA CYS A 526 7.16 10.72 -10.06
C CYS A 526 7.92 12.05 -9.87
N LEU A 527 7.40 13.15 -10.42
CA LEU A 527 7.99 14.48 -10.25
C LEU A 527 7.93 14.95 -8.79
N GLN A 528 6.78 14.82 -8.13
CA GLN A 528 6.63 15.12 -6.70
C GLN A 528 7.59 14.29 -5.84
N PHE A 529 7.79 13.01 -6.18
CA PHE A 529 8.80 12.20 -5.50
C PHE A 529 10.21 12.76 -5.73
N PHE A 530 10.54 13.17 -6.96
CA PHE A 530 11.85 13.74 -7.28
C PHE A 530 12.12 15.08 -6.55
N GLU A 531 11.11 15.94 -6.43
CA GLU A 531 11.16 17.22 -5.68
C GLU A 531 11.61 17.06 -4.23
N THR A 532 11.32 15.91 -3.61
CA THR A 532 11.78 15.64 -2.24
C THR A 532 13.30 15.56 -2.10
N GLY A 533 14.04 15.58 -3.22
CA GLY A 533 15.51 15.54 -3.26
C GLY A 533 16.10 14.18 -2.88
N GLN A 534 15.25 13.16 -2.74
CA GLN A 534 15.60 11.84 -2.23
C GLN A 534 16.42 10.99 -3.20
N VAL A 535 16.31 11.20 -4.51
CA VAL A 535 17.14 10.50 -5.50
C VAL A 535 18.04 11.50 -6.22
N ASP A 536 19.14 11.01 -6.76
CA ASP A 536 20.10 11.85 -7.46
C ASP A 536 19.65 12.15 -8.90
N ILE A 537 19.01 11.16 -9.52
CA ILE A 537 18.54 11.20 -10.91
C ILE A 537 17.17 10.55 -10.96
N MET A 538 16.24 11.12 -11.72
CA MET A 538 14.99 10.47 -12.08
C MET A 538 15.01 10.12 -13.57
N VAL A 539 14.64 8.89 -13.90
CA VAL A 539 14.50 8.40 -15.27
C VAL A 539 13.03 8.11 -15.51
N ILE A 540 12.44 8.74 -16.53
CA ILE A 540 11.06 8.52 -16.95
C ILE A 540 11.07 8.21 -18.43
N ASP A 541 10.72 6.97 -18.79
CA ASP A 541 10.89 6.44 -20.14
C ASP A 541 12.32 6.70 -20.66
N ASN A 542 12.48 7.46 -21.75
CA ASN A 542 13.77 7.83 -22.35
C ASN A 542 14.32 9.19 -21.87
N PHE A 543 13.77 9.76 -20.80
CA PHE A 543 14.19 11.05 -20.25
C PHE A 543 14.98 10.89 -18.96
N ILE A 544 16.09 11.62 -18.84
CA ILE A 544 16.85 11.83 -17.61
C ILE A 544 16.50 13.20 -17.05
N ILE A 545 16.13 13.25 -15.77
CA ILE A 545 15.82 14.47 -15.02
C ILE A 545 16.86 14.63 -13.91
N THR A 546 17.46 15.82 -13.84
CA THR A 546 18.46 16.21 -12.84
C THR A 546 18.16 17.60 -12.29
N ASN A 547 18.57 17.88 -11.05
CA ASN A 547 18.43 19.22 -10.46
C ASN A 547 19.55 20.15 -10.97
N ASN A 548 19.19 21.33 -11.47
CA ASN A 548 20.15 22.35 -11.92
C ASN A 548 21.08 22.85 -10.79
N THR A 549 20.67 22.69 -9.54
CA THR A 549 21.46 23.10 -8.36
C THR A 549 22.49 22.06 -7.91
N LYS A 550 22.39 20.79 -8.34
CA LYS A 550 23.32 19.72 -7.92
C LYS A 550 24.54 19.55 -8.84
N THR A 551 24.57 20.21 -10.00
CA THR A 551 25.71 20.16 -10.94
C THR A 551 26.86 21.11 -10.57
N GLY A 552 26.67 21.99 -9.58
CA GLY A 552 27.74 22.78 -8.96
C GLY A 552 28.33 22.08 -7.74
N THR A 553 29.53 21.51 -7.90
CA THR A 553 30.52 21.19 -6.85
C THR A 553 30.00 20.61 -5.52
N LYS A 554 30.01 19.27 -5.44
CA LYS A 554 29.97 18.51 -4.17
C LYS A 554 31.04 18.98 -3.15
N GLU A 555 32.12 19.62 -3.61
CA GLU A 555 33.20 20.16 -2.77
C GLU A 555 32.86 21.44 -1.98
N ASN A 556 31.83 22.21 -2.34
CA ASN A 556 31.57 23.50 -1.69
C ASN A 556 30.47 23.48 -0.61
N ILE A 557 29.70 22.39 -0.51
CA ILE A 557 28.59 22.29 0.45
C ILE A 557 29.08 21.82 1.83
N GLU A 558 30.11 20.97 1.89
CA GLU A 558 30.69 20.52 3.16
C GLU A 558 31.34 21.67 3.96
N ASN A 559 31.84 22.71 3.29
CA ASN A 559 32.40 23.89 3.94
C ASN A 559 31.37 24.97 4.30
N LYS A 560 30.11 24.85 3.88
CA LYS A 560 29.04 25.81 4.20
C LYS A 560 28.02 25.30 5.22
N ILE A 561 27.96 23.98 5.45
CA ILE A 561 27.06 23.36 6.44
C ILE A 561 27.64 23.40 7.87
N LEU A 562 28.92 23.73 8.02
CA LEU A 562 29.57 23.89 9.34
C LEU A 562 29.36 25.26 9.99
N SER A 563 28.54 26.16 9.43
CA SER A 563 28.38 27.52 9.97
C SER A 563 26.95 28.08 9.99
N SER A 564 25.91 27.25 10.01
CA SER A 564 24.54 27.74 10.25
C SER A 564 23.76 26.81 11.17
N GLU A 565 23.75 27.15 12.46
CA GLU A 565 22.80 26.66 13.45
C GLU A 565 21.37 27.07 13.05
N LEU A 566 20.69 26.23 12.27
CA LEU A 566 19.24 26.26 12.11
C LEU A 566 18.71 24.82 12.12
N THR A 567 19.02 24.12 13.21
CA THR A 567 18.32 22.92 13.62
C THR A 567 17.92 23.11 15.07
N ASN A 568 16.67 23.53 15.27
CA ASN A 568 15.77 23.10 16.34
C ASN A 568 14.52 24.01 16.31
N ASN A 569 13.36 23.40 16.54
CA ASN A 569 12.02 24.01 16.69
C ASN A 569 11.17 24.12 15.41
N PHE A 570 10.80 22.96 14.85
CA PHE A 570 9.40 22.77 14.44
C PHE A 570 8.78 21.75 15.39
N ASP A 571 8.46 22.22 16.59
CA ASP A 571 7.54 21.51 17.48
C ASP A 571 6.15 21.50 16.84
N SER A 572 5.49 20.36 16.92
CA SER A 572 4.10 20.16 16.54
C SER A 572 3.15 20.97 17.43
N LYS A 573 3.04 22.28 17.17
CA LYS A 573 2.12 23.19 17.87
C LYS A 573 0.94 23.57 16.95
N PHE A 574 -0.26 23.59 17.53
CA PHE A 574 -1.51 23.94 16.88
C PHE A 574 -1.46 25.41 16.42
N ASN A 575 -1.48 25.65 15.10
CA ASN A 575 -1.55 27.00 14.55
C ASN A 575 -2.91 27.19 13.86
N LEU A 576 -3.72 28.11 14.40
CA LEU A 576 -4.93 28.63 13.77
C LEU A 576 -4.51 29.88 12.96
N LEU A 577 -4.64 29.84 11.64
CA LEU A 577 -4.28 30.98 10.79
C LEU A 577 -5.54 31.66 10.28
N ILE A 578 -5.71 32.95 10.59
CA ILE A 578 -6.86 33.76 10.16
C ILE A 578 -6.33 34.92 9.31
N LEU A 579 -6.68 34.96 8.02
CA LEU A 579 -6.30 36.02 7.09
C LEU A 579 -7.49 36.97 6.95
N SER A 580 -7.35 38.21 7.41
CA SER A 580 -8.39 39.25 7.31
C SER A 580 -7.88 40.49 6.60
N PRO A 581 -8.64 41.06 5.66
CA PRO A 581 -8.39 42.42 5.18
C PRO A 581 -8.87 43.51 6.16
N ASP A 582 -9.68 43.17 7.18
CA ASP A 582 -10.21 44.10 8.19
C ASP A 582 -9.29 44.16 9.43
N LYS A 583 -8.67 45.34 9.65
CA LYS A 583 -7.73 45.59 10.75
C LYS A 583 -8.37 45.57 12.14
N ASN A 584 -9.71 45.67 12.22
CA ASN A 584 -10.43 45.70 13.50
C ASN A 584 -10.77 44.30 14.04
N ILE A 585 -10.45 43.22 13.31
CA ILE A 585 -10.74 41.84 13.77
C ILE A 585 -9.89 41.41 14.98
N SER A 586 -8.79 42.13 15.24
CA SER A 586 -7.84 41.85 16.34
C SER A 586 -8.49 41.86 17.73
N SER A 587 -9.48 42.73 17.97
CA SER A 587 -10.21 42.79 19.24
C SER A 587 -11.19 41.63 19.45
N GLU A 588 -11.60 40.94 18.39
CA GLU A 588 -12.51 39.79 18.48
C GLU A 588 -11.74 38.48 18.63
N LEU A 589 -10.53 38.42 18.08
CA LEU A 589 -9.60 37.31 18.24
C LEU A 589 -9.05 37.15 19.66
N SER A 590 -9.11 38.19 20.50
CA SER A 590 -8.71 38.09 21.90
C SER A 590 -9.62 37.13 22.69
N ASN A 591 -10.93 37.12 22.41
CA ASN A 591 -11.87 36.21 23.06
C ASN A 591 -11.58 34.73 22.73
N LEU A 592 -11.16 34.44 21.49
CA LEU A 592 -10.73 33.09 21.08
C LEU A 592 -9.43 32.66 21.78
N LYS A 593 -8.49 33.59 21.99
CA LYS A 593 -7.27 33.36 22.77
C LYS A 593 -7.58 33.12 24.25
N ASP A 594 -8.48 33.91 24.84
CA ASP A 594 -8.84 33.80 26.25
C ASP A 594 -9.60 32.50 26.54
N LEU A 595 -10.49 32.08 25.63
CA LEU A 595 -11.19 30.79 25.71
C LEU A 595 -10.23 29.59 25.56
N ALA A 596 -9.20 29.70 24.73
CA ALA A 596 -8.16 28.66 24.61
C ALA A 596 -7.29 28.57 25.87
N ASN A 597 -7.06 29.69 26.56
CA ASN A 597 -6.31 29.76 27.81
C ASN A 597 -7.10 29.25 29.03
N GLU A 598 -8.42 29.48 29.10
CA GLU A 598 -9.28 29.02 30.20
C GLU A 598 -9.39 27.48 30.30
N VAL A 599 -9.16 26.75 29.21
CA VAL A 599 -9.30 25.28 29.14
C VAL A 599 -8.05 24.53 29.67
N LYS A 600 -7.00 25.25 30.15
CA LYS A 600 -5.76 24.68 30.74
C LYS A 600 -5.23 23.45 29.97
N ILE A 601 -4.93 23.66 28.69
CA ILE A 601 -4.12 22.72 27.93
C ILE A 601 -2.64 23.13 28.09
N ILE A 602 -1.82 22.14 28.41
CA ILE A 602 -0.39 22.17 28.71
C ILE A 602 0.39 23.05 27.71
N GLU A 603 1.25 23.94 28.24
CA GLU A 603 2.29 24.77 27.58
C GLU A 603 2.30 24.79 26.05
N SER A 604 1.37 25.53 25.43
CA SER A 604 1.47 25.90 24.02
C SER A 604 0.97 27.32 23.79
N GLU A 605 1.86 28.23 23.37
CA GLU A 605 1.50 29.59 22.97
C GLU A 605 0.68 29.59 21.68
N LEU A 606 -0.53 30.14 21.72
CA LEU A 606 -1.36 30.35 20.54
C LEU A 606 -0.83 31.59 19.76
N SER A 607 -0.16 31.36 18.64
CA SER A 607 0.36 32.42 17.78
C SER A 607 -0.73 32.91 16.82
N ILE A 608 -1.09 34.19 16.89
CA ILE A 608 -1.98 34.85 15.90
C ILE A 608 -1.12 35.87 15.17
N GLY A 609 -0.93 35.67 13.86
CA GLY A 609 -0.22 36.60 12.98
C GLY A 609 -1.19 37.42 12.14
N LEU A 610 -1.00 38.73 12.09
CA LEU A 610 -1.59 39.62 11.08
C LEU A 610 -0.49 39.91 10.05
N LEU A 611 -0.80 39.80 8.76
CA LEU A 611 0.11 40.21 7.68
C LEU A 611 0.02 41.74 7.53
N ASP A 612 1.06 42.45 7.94
CA ASP A 612 1.31 43.83 7.50
C ASP A 612 1.99 43.81 6.12
N ASN A 613 1.62 44.73 5.25
CA ASN A 613 2.03 44.82 3.84
C ASN A 613 3.50 45.26 3.62
N ASP A 614 4.45 44.89 4.49
CA ASP A 614 5.88 45.21 4.33
C ASP A 614 6.73 43.97 3.96
N ASP A 615 6.84 43.73 2.65
CA ASP A 615 8.01 43.29 1.86
C ASP A 615 9.04 42.25 2.38
N SER A 616 8.66 41.29 3.23
CA SER A 616 9.61 40.23 3.63
C SER A 616 9.06 38.82 3.83
N LEU A 617 8.25 38.29 2.89
CA LEU A 617 7.89 36.86 2.83
C LEU A 617 7.69 36.41 1.38
N SER A 618 8.77 36.04 0.69
CA SER A 618 8.77 35.65 -0.73
C SER A 618 8.62 34.14 -0.99
N ASN A 619 8.07 33.34 -0.07
CA ASN A 619 7.94 31.87 -0.26
C ASN A 619 6.65 31.26 0.35
N SER A 620 5.50 31.87 0.12
CA SER A 620 4.20 31.26 0.42
C SER A 620 3.17 31.65 -0.64
N PHE A 621 2.48 30.64 -1.20
CA PHE A 621 1.40 30.80 -2.16
C PHE A 621 0.24 31.58 -1.52
N LEU A 622 0.15 32.87 -1.80
CA LEU A 622 -1.03 33.69 -1.51
C LEU A 622 -1.59 34.19 -2.84
N PHE A 623 -2.77 33.69 -3.22
CA PHE A 623 -3.55 34.24 -4.31
C PHE A 623 -4.32 35.48 -3.80
N PRO A 624 -4.49 36.53 -4.61
CA PRO A 624 -5.31 37.67 -4.22
C PRO A 624 -6.78 37.22 -4.26
N ILE A 625 -7.38 37.03 -3.09
CA ILE A 625 -8.82 36.75 -2.98
C ILE A 625 -9.49 38.05 -2.55
N ASN A 626 -10.25 38.64 -3.47
CA ASN A 626 -11.02 39.88 -3.34
C ASN A 626 -11.71 40.02 -1.97
N GLU A 627 -11.18 40.84 -1.06
CA GLU A 627 -11.85 41.31 0.18
C GLU A 627 -12.44 40.22 1.11
N GLN A 628 -11.93 38.98 1.10
CA GLN A 628 -12.46 37.87 1.90
C GLN A 628 -11.60 37.53 3.13
N LEU A 629 -12.27 37.24 4.25
CA LEU A 629 -11.67 36.67 5.46
C LEU A 629 -11.43 35.17 5.26
N VAL A 630 -10.27 34.62 5.60
CA VAL A 630 -9.96 33.17 5.50
C VAL A 630 -9.59 32.61 6.87
N VAL A 631 -10.22 31.52 7.29
CA VAL A 631 -9.93 30.85 8.58
C VAL A 631 -9.44 29.42 8.32
N LEU A 632 -8.26 29.07 8.85
CA LEU A 632 -7.65 27.74 8.76
C LEU A 632 -7.75 27.01 10.10
N LEU A 633 -8.37 25.82 10.11
CA LEU A 633 -8.57 25.00 11.30
C LEU A 633 -7.74 23.71 11.26
N PRO A 634 -7.04 23.32 12.34
CA PRO A 634 -6.33 22.05 12.40
C PRO A 634 -7.28 20.85 12.59
N TRP A 635 -7.06 19.77 11.83
CA TRP A 635 -7.87 18.55 11.90
C TRP A 635 -7.18 17.46 12.73
N TYR A 636 -7.66 17.19 13.94
CA TYR A 636 -7.32 15.99 14.73
C TYR A 636 -8.57 15.43 15.44
N LYS A 637 -8.87 14.16 15.13
CA LYS A 637 -10.16 13.48 15.41
C LYS A 637 -10.52 13.33 16.90
N GLU A 638 -9.52 13.40 17.79
CA GLU A 638 -9.69 13.08 19.22
C GLU A 638 -9.90 14.32 20.12
N VAL A 639 -9.46 15.51 19.68
CA VAL A 639 -9.67 16.79 20.41
C VAL A 639 -10.93 17.52 19.92
N PHE A 640 -11.38 17.21 18.70
CA PHE A 640 -12.45 17.94 18.01
C PHE A 640 -13.85 17.75 18.62
N VAL A 641 -14.10 16.65 19.31
CA VAL A 641 -15.45 16.29 19.80
C VAL A 641 -15.88 17.12 21.01
N GLU A 642 -14.94 17.52 21.88
CA GLU A 642 -15.25 18.33 23.07
C GLU A 642 -15.29 19.84 22.75
N MET A 643 -14.49 20.31 21.79
CA MET A 643 -14.39 21.74 21.45
C MET A 643 -15.48 22.23 20.48
N MET A 644 -16.16 21.32 19.78
CA MET A 644 -17.07 21.66 18.68
C MET A 644 -18.17 22.69 19.01
N PRO A 645 -18.91 22.56 20.13
CA PRO A 645 -20.00 23.49 20.43
C PRO A 645 -19.54 24.93 20.70
N LEU A 646 -18.39 25.08 21.36
CA LEU A 646 -17.80 26.38 21.73
C LEU A 646 -17.15 27.05 20.52
N LEU A 647 -16.35 26.28 19.77
CA LEU A 647 -15.69 26.77 18.56
C LEU A 647 -16.70 27.18 17.49
N MET A 648 -17.79 26.41 17.32
CA MET A 648 -18.85 26.74 16.36
C MET A 648 -19.69 27.94 16.76
N LYS A 649 -19.82 28.25 18.05
CA LYS A 649 -20.53 29.45 18.51
C LYS A 649 -19.77 30.72 18.13
N GLU A 650 -18.47 30.73 18.37
CA GLU A 650 -17.58 31.84 17.98
C GLU A 650 -17.42 31.93 16.45
N LEU A 651 -17.24 30.80 15.76
CA LEU A 651 -17.22 30.78 14.29
C LEU A 651 -18.54 31.27 13.70
N ASN A 652 -19.69 30.91 14.26
CA ASN A 652 -20.98 31.45 13.81
C ASN A 652 -21.11 32.96 14.07
N HIS A 653 -20.53 33.48 15.15
CA HIS A 653 -20.50 34.93 15.39
C HIS A 653 -19.69 35.65 14.30
N ILE A 654 -18.50 35.13 14.00
CA ILE A 654 -17.61 35.65 12.95
C ILE A 654 -18.26 35.53 11.57
N LEU A 655 -18.82 34.37 11.22
CA LEU A 655 -19.47 34.12 9.92
C LEU A 655 -20.74 34.96 9.71
N ASN A 656 -21.48 35.28 10.77
CA ASN A 656 -22.63 36.18 10.69
C ASN A 656 -22.23 37.64 10.44
N LYS A 657 -21.07 38.06 10.94
CA LYS A 657 -20.54 39.42 10.78
C LYS A 657 -19.76 39.57 9.46
N TYR A 658 -19.14 38.49 8.98
CA TYR A 658 -18.33 38.44 7.76
C TYR A 658 -18.87 37.35 6.80
N PRO A 659 -19.97 37.61 6.08
CA PRO A 659 -20.70 36.60 5.30
C PRO A 659 -19.94 36.07 4.07
N ASN A 660 -18.81 36.68 3.71
CA ASN A 660 -17.95 36.27 2.59
C ASN A 660 -16.69 35.51 3.06
N CYS A 661 -16.69 34.96 4.27
CA CYS A 661 -15.54 34.25 4.82
C CYS A 661 -15.37 32.86 4.19
N LEU A 662 -14.13 32.49 3.86
CA LEU A 662 -13.74 31.17 3.36
C LEU A 662 -13.12 30.35 4.50
N LEU A 663 -13.63 29.14 4.73
CA LEU A 663 -12.99 28.18 5.62
C LEU A 663 -12.16 27.23 4.77
N ILE A 664 -10.88 27.08 5.12
CA ILE A 664 -9.95 26.18 4.41
C ILE A 664 -9.42 25.19 5.44
N ASP A 665 -9.48 23.90 5.12
CA ASP A 665 -8.86 22.85 5.93
C ASP A 665 -7.35 22.75 5.60
N ILE A 666 -6.55 22.22 6.52
CA ILE A 666 -5.11 21.98 6.38
C ILE A 666 -4.74 21.07 5.19
N GLU A 667 -5.71 20.33 4.62
CA GLU A 667 -5.56 19.57 3.37
C GLU A 667 -5.86 20.41 2.09
N GLY A 668 -6.13 21.71 2.22
CA GLY A 668 -6.42 22.61 1.09
C GLY A 668 -7.85 22.49 0.54
N LYS A 669 -8.78 21.86 1.27
CA LYS A 669 -10.19 21.81 0.88
C LYS A 669 -10.88 23.14 1.22
N ILE A 670 -11.50 23.75 0.22
CA ILE A 670 -12.23 25.02 0.32
C ILE A 670 -13.68 24.72 0.70
N PHE A 671 -14.17 25.34 1.77
CA PHE A 671 -15.58 25.36 2.14
C PHE A 671 -16.14 26.76 1.86
N SER A 672 -17.04 26.87 0.88
CA SER A 672 -17.83 28.08 0.66
C SER A 672 -19.17 27.95 1.38
N PHE A 673 -19.46 28.87 2.30
CA PHE A 673 -20.77 28.97 2.92
C PHE A 673 -21.49 30.19 2.35
N TYR A 674 -22.54 29.96 1.57
CA TYR A 674 -23.48 31.04 1.22
C TYR A 674 -24.51 31.16 2.34
N SER A 675 -24.39 32.19 3.17
CA SER A 675 -25.40 32.47 4.19
C SER A 675 -26.67 33.01 3.52
N ASN A 676 -27.66 32.14 3.32
CA ASN A 676 -29.04 32.59 3.21
C ASN A 676 -29.73 32.29 4.54
N LYS A 677 -29.91 33.37 5.30
CA LYS A 677 -30.65 33.49 6.56
C LYS A 677 -31.79 32.47 6.69
N LYS A 678 -31.66 31.53 7.64
CA LYS A 678 -32.67 31.16 8.65
C LYS A 678 -32.14 30.03 9.55
N ASP A 679 -31.90 30.38 10.81
CA ASP A 679 -31.91 29.54 12.01
C ASP A 679 -31.53 28.05 11.87
N PHE A 680 -30.23 27.76 12.02
CA PHE A 680 -29.78 26.42 12.40
C PHE A 680 -29.99 26.22 13.91
N GLN A 681 -31.13 25.67 14.30
CA GLN A 681 -31.27 25.05 15.62
C GLN A 681 -30.82 23.59 15.56
N PHE A 682 -29.62 23.30 16.05
CA PHE A 682 -29.24 21.93 16.39
C PHE A 682 -29.95 21.53 17.68
N THR A 683 -31.07 20.81 17.56
CA THR A 683 -31.47 19.90 18.63
C THR A 683 -30.48 18.73 18.62
N ASN A 684 -30.01 18.31 19.80
CA ASN A 684 -29.08 17.19 19.99
C ASN A 684 -29.50 15.95 19.18
N ARG A 685 -29.01 15.85 17.94
CA ARG A 685 -29.23 14.73 17.03
C ARG A 685 -27.87 14.21 16.59
N ASN A 686 -27.81 12.88 16.50
CA ASN A 686 -26.60 12.09 16.31
C ASN A 686 -25.71 12.62 15.16
N MET A 687 -24.40 12.66 15.40
CA MET A 687 -23.30 13.00 14.49
C MET A 687 -23.41 12.44 13.06
N THR A 688 -24.17 11.37 12.84
CA THR A 688 -24.46 10.78 11.53
C THR A 688 -25.24 11.67 10.56
N GLU A 689 -26.09 12.61 11.04
CA GLU A 689 -26.82 13.52 10.12
C GLU A 689 -25.91 14.65 9.58
N VAL A 690 -24.82 14.98 10.28
CA VAL A 690 -23.84 15.99 9.85
C VAL A 690 -23.01 15.47 8.67
N GLU A 691 -22.64 14.19 8.67
CA GLU A 691 -21.97 13.53 7.53
C GLU A 691 -22.87 13.46 6.28
N GLU A 692 -24.18 13.24 6.45
CA GLU A 692 -25.14 13.24 5.33
C GLU A 692 -25.30 14.63 4.69
N HIS A 693 -25.28 15.71 5.48
CA HIS A 693 -25.27 17.07 4.93
C HIS A 693 -23.97 17.37 4.18
N TYR A 694 -22.84 16.88 4.69
CA TYR A 694 -21.52 17.06 4.11
C TYR A 694 -21.38 16.41 2.72
N LEU A 695 -21.95 15.21 2.55
CA LEU A 695 -21.93 14.51 1.26
C LEU A 695 -22.88 15.14 0.23
N ARG A 696 -23.96 15.80 0.69
CA ARG A 696 -24.92 16.48 -0.19
C ARG A 696 -24.36 17.78 -0.76
N ILE A 697 -23.47 18.46 -0.03
CA ILE A 697 -22.75 19.66 -0.47
C ILE A 697 -21.66 19.33 -1.51
N ILE A 698 -21.04 18.14 -1.44
CA ILE A 698 -20.05 17.69 -2.45
C ILE A 698 -20.74 17.25 -3.77
N GLN A 699 -22.04 16.98 -3.75
CA GLN A 699 -22.80 16.58 -4.94
C GLN A 699 -23.41 17.74 -5.75
N LEU A 700 -23.49 18.94 -5.19
CA LEU A 700 -23.84 20.18 -5.90
C LEU A 700 -22.57 20.88 -6.36
#